data_AF-A0A7V9LEK2-F1
#
_entry.id   AF-A0A7V9LEK2-F1
#
_cell.length_a   1.000
_cell.length_b   1.000
_cell.length_c   1.000
_cell.angle_alpha   90.00
_cell.angle_beta   90.00
_cell.angle_gamma   90.00
#
_symmetry.space_group_name_H-M   'P 1'
#
loop_
_entity.id
_entity.type
_entity.pdbx_description
1 polymer ?
#
loop_
_entity_poly.entity_id
_entity_poly.type
_entity_poly.pdbx_seq_one_letter_code
_entity_poly.pdbx_strand_id
1 'polypeptide(L)'
;MSKVRALAFSGDEALRVAIMSGLCPAEVQAKGARVARDAKGTLFLAPEANLSNAALKALQQHGVQIDAVMPDGAEDVTCWAEAVRLTRMPVLQTPSLVLLTSPDREGIINLAAELLRLGCERQELIVTPNGGVLRCVDPPTYTIVRAIDRERGLRGFAPDPHGQETVWTELGHKHPLAGRLKAEPDHLLLVAHDGWRNIKDDGWKSLDSALELAVAGTGVEHAAVSLGARRKVELRFAPGRREAPSLWVIRRGGTAAIDKLLEYLPEEVVTRLTFAAAGRNATMLSVPGMRLDDIAEGAIIIRARTGRHGPPDLSLDAEEYAPLVHMPDVYAPAGAIVEPPLRRERLRSILGIEPGQVVWLAPSNMRVPGDPIRGPFRVERILDSAFAPLSEWADYVIHASAPQLVPWQRAVVFDFAPFVSTGLEWASERPKEEKPDRDDDRDKGRRAKPARGRPAQAIAVSVSTPPPPPTPKAKKAEIDMSAREEVSIDAELAALEAEFVALDAPADAPERLELLERLGRSYARLGRRRDAGLCFARAAWEAQGKDASERMDTWLAADLGKQDPAKTLALLLDNKQPTPDDVRLVAAIAARGDAVKKDHHRVVRWLDDHDADLDARTLWLARAGLARLAGGDTLGLAQARDRILARLAGGLPVERELPSFLRFAGRSGALGNASGEHLSKALNALADKIGSTRRKPSPVEAPKHLTTAYVSFQLAHGYARIGQHVRARALVVEARQALAAVSTDAVHAYLVAAFAARVEQAIQGLPPETALPEPLGSQLAALDRVARYKVDRLREASRILEPLERPDAIGAFSKRQHDSRGPEFAALRALSDPTARAKEIGRLVEVASSSTETEKARLLDGVFDVLLELPENGAIPILARAWPMVASLPEPRHAVLYGEALVVAGHFGRTELVPQLLDLLGDAVKVVPGPELARVLDQSLRALRRIGLRREIAELLADVENALDAGNANIHARLALAAGLAYLGETARALPILEQARKALNEPMTLTQRLDLTRALAQAYAQAPIGDALAAIADLSGQLRDITDSFGTNSHYCLSVLHFVESLVLGIASDDLALGEAGRRFVEDDEHLIRRRLHRDLGGAG
;
A
#
# COMPACT_ATOMS: atom_id res chain seq x y z
N MET A 1 54.84 40.92 -37.17
CA MET A 1 53.81 40.09 -36.51
C MET A 1 53.32 40.83 -35.29
N SER A 2 52.00 40.91 -35.05
CA SER A 2 51.47 41.41 -33.78
C SER A 2 51.77 40.39 -32.68
N LYS A 3 52.14 40.83 -31.47
CA LYS A 3 52.08 39.94 -30.30
C LYS A 3 50.60 39.64 -30.01
N VAL A 4 50.24 38.37 -29.99
CA VAL A 4 48.98 37.94 -29.39
C VAL A 4 49.03 38.31 -27.91
N ARG A 5 48.03 39.04 -27.43
CA ARG A 5 47.95 39.52 -26.05
C ARG A 5 47.22 38.49 -25.21
N ALA A 6 47.82 38.00 -24.12
CA ALA A 6 47.08 37.20 -23.16
C ALA A 6 46.21 38.11 -22.27
N LEU A 7 45.04 37.59 -21.92
CA LEU A 7 44.07 38.15 -21.00
C LEU A 7 44.09 37.32 -19.72
N ALA A 8 44.12 37.93 -18.54
CA ALA A 8 43.96 37.21 -17.28
C ALA A 8 42.62 37.55 -16.62
N PHE A 9 41.80 36.52 -16.43
CA PHE A 9 40.51 36.53 -15.76
C PHE A 9 40.69 35.98 -14.33
N SER A 10 39.95 36.50 -13.35
CA SER A 10 40.02 36.06 -11.95
C SER A 10 39.55 34.61 -11.71
N GLY A 11 38.95 33.96 -12.71
CA GLY A 11 38.56 32.55 -12.71
C GLY A 11 37.54 32.25 -13.80
N ASP A 12 37.05 31.01 -13.83
CA ASP A 12 36.03 30.52 -14.77
C ASP A 12 34.80 31.43 -14.86
N GLU A 13 34.33 31.94 -13.71
CA GLU A 13 33.13 32.77 -13.64
C GLU A 13 33.31 34.12 -14.34
N ALA A 14 34.50 34.72 -14.27
CA ALA A 14 34.79 35.97 -14.97
C ALA A 14 34.83 35.77 -16.50
N LEU A 15 35.37 34.65 -16.98
CA LEU A 15 35.30 34.29 -18.40
C LEU A 15 33.85 33.96 -18.82
N ARG A 16 33.11 33.21 -18.00
CA ARG A 16 31.68 32.89 -18.23
C ARG A 16 30.84 34.17 -18.36
N VAL A 17 31.01 35.13 -17.45
CA VAL A 17 30.36 36.43 -17.52
C VAL A 17 30.75 37.19 -18.80
N ALA A 18 32.04 37.22 -19.17
CA ALA A 18 32.49 37.89 -20.40
C ALA A 18 31.90 37.28 -21.69
N ILE A 19 31.77 35.96 -21.74
CA ILE A 19 31.13 35.21 -22.83
C ILE A 19 29.61 35.49 -22.86
N MET A 20 28.92 35.39 -21.71
CA MET A 20 27.47 35.58 -21.64
C MET A 20 27.04 37.02 -21.97
N SER A 21 27.77 38.01 -21.45
CA SER A 21 27.48 39.45 -21.63
C SER A 21 27.85 40.02 -23.01
N GLY A 22 28.63 39.29 -23.82
CA GLY A 22 29.02 39.74 -25.16
C GLY A 22 30.14 40.80 -25.16
N LEU A 23 30.94 40.89 -24.08
CA LEU A 23 32.11 41.79 -24.01
C LEU A 23 33.17 41.50 -25.07
N CYS A 24 33.16 40.29 -25.66
CA CYS A 24 33.94 39.90 -26.82
C CYS A 24 33.04 39.54 -28.01
N PRO A 25 33.42 39.84 -29.27
CA PRO A 25 32.67 39.39 -30.45
C PRO A 25 32.59 37.87 -30.53
N ALA A 26 31.41 37.31 -30.85
CA ALA A 26 31.20 35.87 -30.92
C ALA A 26 32.15 35.17 -31.92
N GLU A 27 32.47 35.82 -33.04
CA GLU A 27 33.44 35.35 -34.05
C GLU A 27 34.88 35.18 -33.54
N VAL A 28 35.23 35.84 -32.42
CA VAL A 28 36.51 35.69 -31.72
C VAL A 28 36.43 34.61 -30.65
N GLN A 29 35.29 34.51 -29.95
CA GLN A 29 35.03 33.46 -28.95
C GLN A 29 34.94 32.05 -29.56
N ALA A 30 34.45 31.95 -30.80
CA ALA A 30 34.31 30.71 -31.57
C ALA A 30 35.60 30.27 -32.30
N LYS A 31 36.74 30.90 -31.99
CA LYS A 31 38.08 30.51 -32.48
C LYS A 31 38.93 30.03 -31.32
N GLY A 32 40.04 29.39 -31.66
CA GLY A 32 40.93 28.80 -30.67
C GLY A 32 41.58 29.84 -29.75
N ALA A 33 42.09 29.34 -28.64
CA ALA A 33 42.91 30.11 -27.71
C ALA A 33 43.92 29.20 -27.03
N ARG A 34 45.06 29.76 -26.62
CA ARG A 34 45.97 29.12 -25.67
C ARG A 34 45.53 29.51 -24.26
N VAL A 35 45.34 28.55 -23.36
CA VAL A 35 44.85 28.79 -22.00
C VAL A 35 45.76 28.16 -20.95
N ALA A 36 45.88 28.82 -19.80
CA ALA A 36 46.65 28.33 -18.66
C ALA A 36 46.02 28.81 -17.36
N ARG A 37 46.36 28.17 -16.24
CA ARG A 37 45.82 28.49 -14.92
C ARG A 37 46.94 28.54 -13.89
N ASP A 38 46.93 29.55 -13.03
CA ASP A 38 47.87 29.61 -11.90
C ASP A 38 47.36 28.82 -10.68
N ALA A 39 48.20 28.71 -9.66
CA ALA A 39 47.86 28.05 -8.39
C ALA A 39 46.81 28.79 -7.54
N LYS A 40 46.31 29.95 -7.99
CA LYS A 40 45.22 30.72 -7.35
C LYS A 40 43.89 30.59 -8.09
N GLY A 41 43.87 29.92 -9.25
CA GLY A 41 42.71 29.76 -10.11
C GLY A 41 42.55 30.85 -11.18
N THR A 42 43.47 31.81 -11.28
CA THR A 42 43.48 32.84 -12.33
C THR A 42 43.57 32.16 -13.70
N LEU A 43 42.65 32.48 -14.60
CA LEU A 43 42.57 31.90 -15.95
C LEU A 43 43.18 32.86 -16.97
N PHE A 44 44.27 32.42 -17.58
CA PHE A 44 44.96 33.12 -18.66
C PHE A 44 44.45 32.60 -20.00
N LEU A 45 44.15 33.50 -20.95
CA LEU A 45 43.63 33.17 -22.28
C LEU A 45 44.28 34.07 -23.34
N ALA A 46 44.99 33.49 -24.30
CA ALA A 46 45.57 34.18 -25.45
C ALA A 46 44.84 33.72 -26.73
N PRO A 47 43.94 34.54 -27.30
CA PRO A 47 43.09 34.12 -28.41
C PRO A 47 43.82 34.16 -29.76
N GLU A 48 43.52 33.23 -30.66
CA GLU A 48 44.07 33.23 -32.02
C GLU A 48 43.69 34.48 -32.82
N ALA A 49 42.47 35.00 -32.60
CA ALA A 49 41.97 36.20 -33.25
C ALA A 49 42.11 37.43 -32.34
N ASN A 50 42.66 38.51 -32.89
CA ASN A 50 42.82 39.79 -32.18
C ASN A 50 41.46 40.41 -31.85
N LEU A 51 41.26 40.79 -30.58
CA LEU A 51 40.14 41.63 -30.16
C LEU A 51 40.30 43.06 -30.68
N SER A 52 39.17 43.77 -30.83
CA SER A 52 39.17 45.21 -31.09
C SER A 52 39.60 45.99 -29.83
N ASN A 53 40.16 47.18 -30.01
CA ASN A 53 40.51 48.08 -28.90
C ASN A 53 39.30 48.44 -28.02
N ALA A 54 38.08 48.42 -28.57
CA ALA A 54 36.84 48.62 -27.82
C ALA A 54 36.53 47.42 -26.90
N ALA A 55 36.62 46.19 -27.41
CA ALA A 55 36.43 44.97 -26.62
C ALA A 55 37.50 44.84 -25.52
N LEU A 56 38.77 45.13 -25.83
CA LEU A 56 39.85 45.16 -24.84
C LEU A 56 39.54 46.17 -23.71
N LYS A 57 39.17 47.41 -24.05
CA LYS A 57 38.80 48.42 -23.05
C LYS A 57 37.61 47.99 -22.20
N ALA A 58 36.59 47.36 -22.81
CA ALA A 58 35.42 46.87 -22.10
C ALA A 58 35.76 45.73 -21.12
N LEU A 59 36.62 44.78 -21.52
CA LEU A 59 37.15 43.74 -20.62
C LEU A 59 37.92 44.33 -19.43
N GLN A 60 38.78 45.33 -19.69
CA GLN A 60 39.57 46.00 -18.63
C GLN A 60 38.68 46.71 -17.61
N GLN A 61 37.56 47.31 -18.06
CA GLN A 61 36.56 47.91 -17.16
C GLN A 61 35.84 46.88 -16.28
N HIS A 62 35.85 45.60 -16.66
CA HIS A 62 35.30 44.48 -15.89
C HIS A 62 36.39 43.66 -15.16
N GLY A 63 37.58 44.26 -14.94
CA GLY A 63 38.64 43.68 -14.10
C GLY A 63 39.56 42.66 -14.78
N VAL A 64 39.44 42.46 -16.10
CA VAL A 64 40.33 41.56 -16.86
C VAL A 64 41.66 42.27 -17.16
N GLN A 65 42.78 41.66 -16.80
CA GLN A 65 44.11 42.20 -17.11
C GLN A 65 44.48 41.92 -18.57
N ILE A 66 44.78 42.96 -19.35
CA ILE A 66 45.32 42.86 -20.72
C ILE A 66 46.85 42.76 -20.65
N ASP A 67 47.47 42.16 -21.67
CA ASP A 67 48.93 42.02 -21.83
C ASP A 67 49.58 41.25 -20.67
N ALA A 68 48.86 40.25 -20.16
CA ALA A 68 49.39 39.29 -19.21
C ALA A 68 50.52 38.45 -19.85
N VAL A 69 51.41 37.92 -19.00
CA VAL A 69 52.36 36.88 -19.41
C VAL A 69 51.64 35.54 -19.27
N MET A 70 51.64 34.73 -20.33
CA MET A 70 51.07 33.38 -20.31
C MET A 70 51.97 32.46 -19.47
N PRO A 71 51.45 31.74 -18.46
CA PRO A 71 52.19 30.71 -17.73
C PRO A 71 52.70 29.56 -18.62
N ASP A 72 53.75 28.89 -18.17
CA ASP A 72 54.20 27.63 -18.74
C ASP A 72 53.12 26.53 -18.58
N GLY A 73 53.10 25.57 -19.51
CA GLY A 73 52.09 24.50 -19.52
C GLY A 73 50.73 24.90 -20.12
N ALA A 74 50.66 26.03 -20.84
CA ALA A 74 49.44 26.43 -21.55
C ALA A 74 48.99 25.39 -22.58
N GLU A 75 47.72 24.98 -22.49
CA GLU A 75 47.02 24.05 -23.39
C GLU A 75 46.27 24.83 -24.49
N ASP A 76 46.00 24.19 -25.63
CA ASP A 76 45.32 24.81 -26.77
C ASP A 76 43.86 24.32 -26.82
N VAL A 77 42.90 25.23 -26.78
CA VAL A 77 41.45 24.93 -26.84
C VAL A 77 40.84 25.38 -28.16
N THR A 78 39.81 24.66 -28.60
CA THR A 78 39.11 24.87 -29.90
C THR A 78 38.25 26.14 -29.90
N CYS A 79 37.70 26.51 -28.75
CA CYS A 79 36.91 27.72 -28.54
C CYS A 79 37.04 28.21 -27.09
N TRP A 80 36.64 29.46 -26.83
CA TRP A 80 36.73 30.05 -25.48
C TRP A 80 35.82 29.37 -24.44
N ALA A 81 34.77 28.66 -24.88
CA ALA A 81 33.86 27.97 -23.97
C ALA A 81 34.44 26.67 -23.38
N GLU A 82 35.39 26.03 -24.09
CA GLU A 82 36.13 24.85 -23.63
C GLU A 82 37.08 25.16 -22.46
N ALA A 83 37.53 26.42 -22.36
CA ALA A 83 38.32 26.91 -21.23
C ALA A 83 37.54 26.99 -19.90
N VAL A 84 36.20 26.94 -19.93
CA VAL A 84 35.32 26.99 -18.74
C VAL A 84 35.04 25.57 -18.27
N ARG A 85 35.38 25.27 -17.01
CA ARG A 85 35.29 23.91 -16.45
C ARG A 85 33.85 23.44 -16.24
N LEU A 86 33.66 22.14 -16.44
CA LEU A 86 32.44 21.42 -16.09
C LEU A 86 32.18 21.47 -14.58
N THR A 87 30.92 21.68 -14.19
CA THR A 87 30.48 21.65 -12.79
C THR A 87 29.92 20.26 -12.47
N ARG A 88 30.44 19.60 -11.43
CA ARG A 88 29.90 18.31 -10.95
C ARG A 88 28.56 18.53 -10.25
N MET A 89 27.55 17.72 -10.57
CA MET A 89 26.22 17.79 -9.96
C MET A 89 26.15 16.94 -8.68
N PRO A 90 25.50 17.42 -7.60
CA PRO A 90 25.42 16.69 -6.32
C PRO A 90 24.34 15.60 -6.30
N VAL A 91 23.36 15.64 -7.22
CA VAL A 91 22.27 14.66 -7.32
C VAL A 91 22.14 14.23 -8.79
N LEU A 92 22.12 12.93 -9.03
CA LEU A 92 21.94 12.33 -10.34
C LEU A 92 20.45 12.07 -10.62
N GLN A 93 19.89 12.80 -11.58
CA GLN A 93 18.64 12.38 -12.23
C GLN A 93 18.98 11.46 -13.40
N THR A 94 18.29 10.32 -13.52
CA THR A 94 18.47 9.42 -14.66
C THR A 94 17.79 10.03 -15.89
N PRO A 95 18.51 10.36 -16.98
CA PRO A 95 17.90 10.95 -18.16
C PRO A 95 17.14 9.89 -18.97
N SER A 96 15.99 10.26 -19.53
CA SER A 96 15.22 9.41 -20.45
C SER A 96 15.86 9.22 -21.82
N LEU A 97 16.91 9.99 -22.15
CA LEU A 97 17.66 9.89 -23.41
C LEU A 97 19.16 10.04 -23.11
N VAL A 98 19.96 9.05 -23.52
CA VAL A 98 21.40 8.98 -23.21
C VAL A 98 22.18 8.50 -24.43
N LEU A 99 23.36 9.09 -24.67
CA LEU A 99 24.40 8.51 -25.53
C LEU A 99 25.38 7.72 -24.67
N LEU A 100 25.57 6.45 -25.00
CA LEU A 100 26.60 5.58 -24.42
C LEU A 100 27.73 5.39 -25.44
N THR A 101 28.98 5.60 -25.04
CA THR A 101 30.15 5.39 -25.90
C THR A 101 31.02 4.26 -25.36
N SER A 102 31.48 3.34 -26.21
CA SER A 102 32.57 2.41 -25.91
C SER A 102 33.80 2.72 -26.78
N PRO A 103 35.04 2.66 -26.24
CA PRO A 103 36.26 2.70 -27.04
C PRO A 103 36.46 1.44 -27.91
N ASP A 104 35.66 0.40 -27.74
CA ASP A 104 35.80 -0.86 -28.46
C ASP A 104 34.54 -1.27 -29.24
N ARG A 105 34.76 -1.95 -30.37
CA ARG A 105 33.70 -2.31 -31.33
C ARG A 105 32.85 -3.49 -30.88
N GLU A 106 33.39 -4.43 -30.09
CA GLU A 106 32.60 -5.56 -29.60
C GLU A 106 31.74 -5.15 -28.41
N GLY A 107 32.25 -4.31 -27.51
CA GLY A 107 31.55 -3.76 -26.36
C GLY A 107 30.31 -2.99 -26.72
N ILE A 108 30.31 -2.16 -27.77
CA ILE A 108 29.10 -1.43 -28.18
C ILE A 108 28.00 -2.39 -28.73
N ILE A 109 28.38 -3.49 -29.39
CA ILE A 109 27.45 -4.53 -29.88
C ILE A 109 26.99 -5.45 -28.73
N ASN A 110 27.88 -5.74 -27.78
CA ASN A 110 27.58 -6.45 -26.56
C ASN A 110 26.58 -5.66 -25.70
N LEU A 111 26.80 -4.36 -25.53
CA LEU A 111 25.94 -3.42 -24.83
C LEU A 111 24.56 -3.33 -25.48
N ALA A 112 24.47 -3.26 -26.80
CA ALA A 112 23.19 -3.28 -27.51
C ALA A 112 22.37 -4.55 -27.22
N ALA A 113 23.03 -5.71 -27.19
CA ALA A 113 22.41 -6.99 -26.84
C ALA A 113 22.11 -7.12 -25.32
N GLU A 114 22.87 -6.46 -24.45
CA GLU A 114 22.60 -6.35 -23.01
C GLU A 114 21.35 -5.50 -22.77
N LEU A 115 21.29 -4.29 -23.35
CA LEU A 115 20.15 -3.39 -23.30
C LEU A 115 18.86 -4.03 -23.83
N LEU A 116 18.93 -4.77 -24.95
CA LEU A 116 17.77 -5.49 -25.48
C LEU A 116 17.29 -6.59 -24.51
N ARG A 117 18.20 -7.31 -23.85
CA ARG A 117 17.84 -8.30 -22.81
C ARG A 117 17.21 -7.66 -21.57
N LEU A 118 17.56 -6.42 -21.28
CA LEU A 118 16.99 -5.61 -20.20
C LEU A 118 15.73 -4.81 -20.62
N GLY A 119 15.18 -5.07 -21.82
CA GLY A 119 13.95 -4.44 -22.32
C GLY A 119 14.11 -3.07 -22.99
N CYS A 120 15.33 -2.54 -23.08
CA CYS A 120 15.63 -1.29 -23.77
C CYS A 120 15.75 -1.56 -25.29
N GLU A 121 14.60 -1.63 -25.97
CA GLU A 121 14.50 -1.80 -27.43
C GLU A 121 14.77 -0.50 -28.22
N ARG A 122 14.50 0.67 -27.62
CA ARG A 122 14.66 1.98 -28.26
C ARG A 122 16.13 2.38 -28.26
N GLN A 123 16.88 1.81 -29.19
CA GLN A 123 18.31 2.07 -29.35
C GLN A 123 18.74 2.10 -30.82
N GLU A 124 19.63 3.04 -31.11
CA GLU A 124 20.34 3.23 -32.37
C GLU A 124 21.84 3.20 -32.08
N LEU A 125 22.68 2.75 -33.03
CA LEU A 125 24.13 2.77 -32.83
C LEU A 125 24.92 3.18 -34.07
N ILE A 126 26.04 3.88 -33.85
CA ILE A 126 27.11 4.10 -34.82
C ILE A 126 28.28 3.20 -34.41
N VAL A 127 28.76 2.37 -35.34
CA VAL A 127 29.88 1.45 -35.13
C VAL A 127 31.03 1.83 -36.05
N THR A 128 32.17 2.17 -35.47
CA THR A 128 33.39 2.59 -36.18
C THR A 128 34.49 1.53 -36.04
N PRO A 129 35.65 1.67 -36.71
CA PRO A 129 36.82 0.83 -36.44
C PRO A 129 37.37 0.97 -35.01
N ASN A 130 37.19 2.15 -34.38
CA ASN A 130 37.86 2.56 -33.13
C ASN A 130 36.87 2.70 -31.96
N GLY A 131 35.82 1.87 -31.92
CA GLY A 131 34.73 1.95 -30.93
C GLY A 131 33.38 2.31 -31.53
N GLY A 132 32.45 2.75 -30.70
CA GLY A 132 31.11 3.14 -31.16
C GLY A 132 30.29 3.94 -30.16
N VAL A 133 29.16 4.43 -30.64
CA VAL A 133 28.18 5.25 -29.92
C VAL A 133 26.82 4.55 -30.01
N LEU A 134 26.06 4.55 -28.93
CA LEU A 134 24.72 3.97 -28.83
C LEU A 134 23.79 5.00 -28.19
N ARG A 135 22.79 5.46 -28.95
CA ARG A 135 21.73 6.36 -28.50
C ARG A 135 20.58 5.49 -27.97
N CYS A 136 20.25 5.61 -26.68
CA CYS A 136 19.21 4.81 -26.04
C CYS A 136 18.19 5.66 -25.28
N VAL A 137 16.93 5.23 -25.32
CA VAL A 137 15.81 5.82 -24.57
C VAL A 137 15.47 4.94 -23.37
N ASP A 138 15.27 5.55 -22.21
CA ASP A 138 14.99 4.93 -20.92
C ASP A 138 15.95 3.76 -20.56
N PRO A 139 17.28 3.99 -20.51
CA PRO A 139 18.26 2.95 -20.20
C PRO A 139 18.17 2.45 -18.74
N PRO A 140 18.48 1.16 -18.47
CA PRO A 140 18.49 0.61 -17.11
C PRO A 140 19.51 1.32 -16.21
N THR A 141 19.12 1.59 -14.95
CA THR A 141 19.95 2.31 -13.97
C THR A 141 21.34 1.69 -13.76
N TYR A 142 21.45 0.36 -13.81
CA TYR A 142 22.72 -0.35 -13.72
C TYR A 142 23.69 0.04 -14.84
N THR A 143 23.22 0.17 -16.08
CA THR A 143 24.03 0.61 -17.22
C THR A 143 24.50 2.06 -17.05
N ILE A 144 23.67 2.91 -16.44
CA ILE A 144 24.00 4.30 -16.12
C ILE A 144 25.08 4.40 -15.03
N VAL A 145 25.00 3.60 -13.96
CA VAL A 145 26.05 3.54 -12.92
C VAL A 145 27.38 3.10 -13.53
N ARG A 146 27.40 2.02 -14.32
CA ARG A 146 28.61 1.55 -15.03
C ARG A 146 29.23 2.62 -15.95
N ALA A 147 28.40 3.44 -16.58
CA ALA A 147 28.82 4.52 -17.46
C ALA A 147 29.33 5.77 -16.72
N ILE A 148 29.01 5.92 -15.43
CA ILE A 148 29.54 6.96 -14.52
C ILE A 148 30.86 6.50 -13.90
N ASP A 149 30.93 5.23 -13.45
CA ASP A 149 32.14 4.60 -12.91
C ASP A 149 33.20 4.30 -13.99
N ARG A 150 32.84 4.48 -15.26
CA ARG A 150 33.64 4.20 -16.46
C ARG A 150 34.08 2.75 -16.58
N GLU A 151 33.24 1.81 -16.16
CA GLU A 151 33.55 0.37 -16.19
C GLU A 151 33.90 -0.07 -17.62
N ARG A 152 35.09 -0.62 -17.80
CA ARG A 152 35.66 -1.03 -19.12
C ARG A 152 35.76 0.11 -20.15
N GLY A 153 35.75 1.36 -19.70
CA GLY A 153 35.79 2.54 -20.56
C GLY A 153 34.43 2.96 -21.15
N LEU A 154 33.33 2.32 -20.77
CA LEU A 154 31.97 2.80 -21.07
C LEU A 154 31.79 4.22 -20.53
N ARG A 155 31.19 5.13 -21.30
CA ARG A 155 30.81 6.45 -20.81
C ARG A 155 29.40 6.83 -21.24
N GLY A 156 28.72 7.62 -20.42
CA GLY A 156 27.38 8.12 -20.72
C GLY A 156 27.36 9.64 -20.80
N PHE A 157 26.53 10.16 -21.70
CA PHE A 157 26.28 11.58 -21.92
C PHE A 157 24.78 11.85 -22.01
N ALA A 158 24.33 12.99 -21.48
CA ALA A 158 22.94 13.44 -21.52
C ALA A 158 22.81 14.78 -22.26
N PRO A 159 21.66 15.10 -22.87
CA PRO A 159 21.47 16.40 -23.50
C PRO A 159 21.45 17.52 -22.46
N ASP A 160 22.29 18.54 -22.68
CA ASP A 160 22.49 19.68 -21.79
C ASP A 160 22.50 20.97 -22.62
N PRO A 161 21.50 21.88 -22.47
CA PRO A 161 20.28 21.72 -21.68
C PRO A 161 19.35 20.61 -22.20
N HIS A 162 18.47 20.11 -21.32
CA HIS A 162 17.47 19.11 -21.67
C HIS A 162 16.55 19.58 -22.81
N GLY A 163 16.26 18.70 -23.77
CA GLY A 163 15.33 18.95 -24.87
C GLY A 163 15.97 19.37 -26.20
N GLN A 164 17.29 19.51 -26.28
CA GLN A 164 18.03 19.50 -27.55
C GLN A 164 18.65 18.11 -27.81
N GLU A 165 19.18 17.88 -29.00
CA GLU A 165 19.77 16.58 -29.39
C GLU A 165 21.20 16.69 -29.96
N THR A 166 21.80 17.89 -29.99
CA THR A 166 23.09 18.16 -30.66
C THR A 166 24.29 18.38 -29.73
N VAL A 167 24.09 18.80 -28.47
CA VAL A 167 25.19 18.95 -27.48
C VAL A 167 24.87 18.16 -26.21
N TRP A 168 25.83 17.34 -25.79
CA TRP A 168 25.65 16.33 -24.74
C TRP A 168 26.80 16.41 -23.73
N THR A 169 26.47 16.54 -22.44
CA THR A 169 27.44 16.61 -21.34
C THR A 169 27.62 15.24 -20.69
N GLU A 170 28.85 14.89 -20.31
CA GLU A 170 29.21 13.66 -19.58
C GLU A 170 28.41 13.55 -18.26
N LEU A 171 27.86 12.37 -17.96
CA LEU A 171 26.97 12.17 -16.81
C LEU A 171 27.61 12.58 -15.47
N GLY A 172 26.78 13.07 -14.55
CA GLY A 172 27.23 13.65 -13.28
C GLY A 172 27.83 15.06 -13.39
N HIS A 173 27.89 15.65 -14.59
CA HIS A 173 28.41 16.99 -14.83
C HIS A 173 27.43 17.86 -15.62
N LYS A 174 27.64 19.17 -15.58
CA LYS A 174 26.91 20.18 -16.36
C LYS A 174 27.87 21.24 -16.89
N HIS A 175 27.70 21.70 -18.13
CA HIS A 175 28.53 22.79 -18.67
C HIS A 175 27.93 24.16 -18.34
N PRO A 176 28.68 25.11 -17.72
CA PRO A 176 28.13 26.42 -17.35
C PRO A 176 27.67 27.31 -18.51
N LEU A 177 28.02 26.95 -19.75
CA LEU A 177 27.63 27.64 -21.00
C LEU A 177 26.81 26.75 -21.95
N ALA A 178 26.32 25.58 -21.50
CA ALA A 178 25.67 24.56 -22.34
C ALA A 178 24.64 25.13 -23.35
N GLY A 179 23.71 25.98 -22.90
CA GLY A 179 22.69 26.63 -23.74
C GLY A 179 23.18 27.72 -24.70
N ARG A 180 24.49 27.96 -24.78
CA ARG A 180 25.17 28.79 -25.80
C ARG A 180 26.03 27.95 -26.75
N LEU A 181 26.31 26.69 -26.43
CA LEU A 181 27.07 25.79 -27.28
C LEU A 181 26.24 25.39 -28.52
N LYS A 182 26.94 25.15 -29.62
CA LYS A 182 26.38 24.58 -30.85
C LYS A 182 27.40 23.59 -31.40
N ALA A 183 26.95 22.40 -31.77
CA ALA A 183 27.74 21.51 -32.60
C ALA A 183 27.88 22.10 -34.02
N GLU A 184 28.84 21.59 -34.78
CA GLU A 184 28.92 21.84 -36.23
C GLU A 184 27.69 21.22 -36.94
N PRO A 185 27.30 21.72 -38.12
CA PRO A 185 26.27 21.08 -38.94
C PRO A 185 26.59 19.59 -39.16
N ASP A 186 25.55 18.76 -39.10
CA ASP A 186 25.62 17.30 -39.22
C ASP A 186 26.53 16.60 -38.17
N HIS A 187 26.78 17.23 -37.02
CA HIS A 187 27.57 16.67 -35.92
C HIS A 187 26.88 16.81 -34.54
N LEU A 188 27.29 15.92 -33.63
CA LEU A 188 27.02 15.94 -32.20
C LEU A 188 28.28 16.37 -31.45
N LEU A 189 28.16 17.30 -30.51
CA LEU A 189 29.23 17.72 -29.62
C LEU A 189 29.11 16.99 -28.28
N LEU A 190 30.08 16.14 -27.96
CA LEU A 190 30.24 15.53 -26.64
C LEU A 190 31.19 16.37 -25.77
N VAL A 191 30.71 16.76 -24.59
CA VAL A 191 31.43 17.61 -23.63
C VAL A 191 31.83 16.75 -22.43
N ALA A 192 33.11 16.40 -22.33
CA ALA A 192 33.69 15.59 -21.25
C ALA A 192 34.76 16.36 -20.47
N HIS A 193 35.04 15.93 -19.24
CA HIS A 193 36.07 16.51 -18.37
C HIS A 193 37.52 16.38 -18.91
N ASP A 194 37.75 15.47 -19.86
CA ASP A 194 39.03 15.14 -20.49
C ASP A 194 39.08 15.50 -21.98
N GLY A 195 38.27 16.47 -22.41
CA GLY A 195 38.30 17.05 -23.75
C GLY A 195 37.00 16.85 -24.55
N TRP A 196 36.73 17.79 -25.44
CA TRP A 196 35.50 17.83 -26.25
C TRP A 196 35.65 17.00 -27.53
N ARG A 197 34.55 16.46 -28.06
CA ARG A 197 34.57 15.56 -29.24
C ARG A 197 33.38 15.82 -30.15
N ASN A 198 33.64 16.19 -31.40
CA ASN A 198 32.62 16.17 -32.46
C ASN A 198 32.50 14.75 -33.02
N ILE A 199 31.27 14.24 -33.11
CA ILE A 199 30.93 12.97 -33.75
C ILE A 199 29.90 13.26 -34.84
N LYS A 200 30.12 12.77 -36.06
CA LYS A 200 29.18 13.01 -37.15
C LYS A 200 27.84 12.30 -36.88
N ASP A 201 26.72 13.00 -37.06
CA ASP A 201 25.37 12.53 -36.74
C ASP A 201 24.75 11.71 -37.90
N ASP A 202 25.58 10.93 -38.61
CA ASP A 202 25.16 10.11 -39.74
C ASP A 202 25.54 8.63 -39.59
N GLY A 203 24.96 7.78 -40.45
CA GLY A 203 25.22 6.34 -40.41
C GLY A 203 24.63 5.59 -39.21
N TRP A 204 23.72 6.23 -38.46
CA TRP A 204 22.93 5.58 -37.39
C TRP A 204 22.26 4.30 -37.90
N LYS A 205 22.45 3.23 -37.14
CA LYS A 205 21.91 1.90 -37.43
C LYS A 205 20.85 1.55 -36.40
N SER A 206 19.67 1.15 -36.88
CA SER A 206 18.66 0.53 -36.04
C SER A 206 19.14 -0.86 -35.59
N LEU A 207 18.62 -1.29 -34.43
CA LEU A 207 18.94 -2.56 -33.77
C LEU A 207 18.85 -3.78 -34.73
N ASP A 208 17.85 -3.76 -35.61
CA ASP A 208 17.58 -4.74 -36.68
C ASP A 208 18.75 -5.01 -37.62
N SER A 209 19.64 -4.04 -37.81
CA SER A 209 20.79 -4.21 -38.68
C SER A 209 21.96 -4.90 -37.95
N ALA A 210 22.07 -4.73 -36.63
CA ALA A 210 23.19 -5.18 -35.81
C ALA A 210 22.96 -6.54 -35.11
N LEU A 211 21.72 -6.88 -34.76
CA LEU A 211 21.35 -8.12 -34.09
C LEU A 211 20.47 -9.01 -34.99
N GLU A 212 20.46 -10.31 -34.72
CA GLU A 212 19.64 -11.29 -35.44
C GLU A 212 18.76 -12.05 -34.45
N LEU A 213 17.44 -11.87 -34.56
CA LEU A 213 16.46 -12.50 -33.68
C LEU A 213 15.93 -13.77 -34.33
N ALA A 214 15.93 -14.89 -33.60
CA ALA A 214 15.58 -16.21 -34.12
C ALA A 214 14.65 -16.99 -33.18
N VAL A 215 13.81 -17.86 -33.74
CA VAL A 215 13.02 -18.85 -32.98
C VAL A 215 13.70 -20.21 -33.05
N ALA A 216 13.70 -20.96 -31.95
CA ALA A 216 14.34 -22.27 -31.85
C ALA A 216 13.46 -23.41 -32.42
N GLY A 217 13.27 -23.42 -33.74
CA GLY A 217 12.50 -24.45 -34.46
C GLY A 217 12.89 -24.59 -35.93
N THR A 218 12.51 -25.71 -36.56
CA THR A 218 12.89 -26.05 -37.94
C THR A 218 12.07 -25.30 -38.99
N GLY A 219 12.70 -24.35 -39.67
CA GLY A 219 12.28 -23.75 -40.94
C GLY A 219 13.47 -23.67 -41.90
N VAL A 220 13.22 -23.78 -43.22
CA VAL A 220 14.21 -24.07 -44.28
C VAL A 220 13.66 -23.51 -45.60
N GLU A 221 14.40 -22.93 -46.56
CA GLU A 221 15.62 -22.08 -46.62
C GLU A 221 15.75 -21.65 -48.12
N HIS A 222 16.56 -20.70 -48.62
CA HIS A 222 17.57 -19.75 -48.12
C HIS A 222 17.25 -18.36 -48.77
N ALA A 223 17.96 -17.22 -48.69
CA ALA A 223 19.17 -16.68 -48.04
C ALA A 223 18.96 -15.11 -47.95
N ALA A 224 19.89 -14.14 -47.87
CA ALA A 224 21.36 -14.11 -47.88
C ALA A 224 21.94 -12.82 -47.22
N VAL A 225 23.14 -12.94 -46.67
CA VAL A 225 24.36 -12.10 -46.85
C VAL A 225 24.19 -10.62 -47.28
N SER A 226 24.69 -9.59 -46.55
CA SER A 226 25.51 -9.60 -45.33
C SER A 226 25.36 -8.36 -44.44
N LEU A 227 25.56 -8.55 -43.14
CA LEU A 227 26.37 -7.66 -42.30
C LEU A 227 27.38 -8.55 -41.55
N GLY A 228 28.65 -8.11 -41.45
CA GLY A 228 29.82 -9.02 -41.32
C GLY A 228 29.83 -10.00 -40.12
N ALA A 229 29.10 -9.70 -39.05
CA ALA A 229 28.62 -10.67 -38.07
C ALA A 229 27.44 -10.04 -37.32
N ARG A 230 26.25 -10.65 -37.36
CA ARG A 230 25.16 -10.31 -36.42
C ARG A 230 25.21 -11.25 -35.24
N ARG A 231 24.87 -10.74 -34.05
CA ARG A 231 24.73 -11.60 -32.86
C ARG A 231 23.34 -12.24 -32.86
N LYS A 232 23.30 -13.58 -32.96
CA LYS A 232 22.06 -14.36 -32.83
C LYS A 232 21.54 -14.27 -31.39
N VAL A 233 20.25 -13.96 -31.24
CA VAL A 233 19.50 -13.95 -29.97
C VAL A 233 18.25 -14.79 -30.17
N GLU A 234 18.12 -15.86 -29.39
CA GLU A 234 17.04 -16.84 -29.53
C GLU A 234 15.87 -16.56 -28.58
N LEU A 235 14.64 -16.65 -29.09
CA LEU A 235 13.44 -16.56 -28.28
C LEU A 235 13.22 -17.85 -27.48
N ARG A 236 12.89 -17.71 -26.19
CA ARG A 236 12.68 -18.81 -25.24
C ARG A 236 11.54 -18.53 -24.27
N PHE A 237 11.04 -19.56 -23.60
CA PHE A 237 10.20 -19.40 -22.41
C PHE A 237 11.02 -19.10 -21.15
N ALA A 238 10.45 -18.25 -20.31
CA ALA A 238 10.76 -18.10 -18.90
C ALA A 238 9.47 -18.08 -18.05
N PRO A 239 9.53 -18.32 -16.73
CA PRO A 239 8.37 -18.26 -15.86
C PRO A 239 7.83 -16.83 -15.75
N GLY A 240 6.51 -16.67 -15.74
CA GLY A 240 5.84 -15.38 -15.68
C GLY A 240 4.58 -15.38 -14.80
N ARG A 241 3.78 -14.31 -14.90
CA ARG A 241 2.50 -14.21 -14.19
C ARG A 241 1.53 -15.26 -14.75
N ARG A 242 0.88 -16.03 -13.87
CA ARG A 242 -0.16 -16.98 -14.29
C ARG A 242 -1.47 -16.24 -14.56
N GLU A 243 -1.68 -15.89 -15.82
CA GLU A 243 -3.03 -15.57 -16.33
C GLU A 243 -3.86 -16.85 -16.45
N ALA A 244 -5.19 -16.72 -16.44
CA ALA A 244 -6.09 -17.86 -16.55
C ALA A 244 -6.03 -18.44 -17.99
N PRO A 245 -5.98 -19.78 -18.14
CA PRO A 245 -6.01 -20.39 -19.46
C PRO A 245 -7.34 -20.09 -20.16
N SER A 246 -7.28 -19.95 -21.48
CA SER A 246 -8.44 -19.73 -22.35
C SER A 246 -8.32 -20.46 -23.70
N LEU A 247 -7.22 -21.20 -23.88
CA LEU A 247 -6.97 -22.14 -24.97
C LEU A 247 -6.41 -23.43 -24.33
N TRP A 248 -6.96 -24.57 -24.72
CA TRP A 248 -6.55 -25.89 -24.24
C TRP A 248 -6.28 -26.79 -25.46
N VAL A 249 -5.13 -27.48 -25.47
CA VAL A 249 -4.78 -28.39 -26.58
C VAL A 249 -4.68 -29.83 -26.07
N ILE A 250 -5.55 -30.69 -26.60
CA ILE A 250 -5.66 -32.11 -26.26
C ILE A 250 -4.96 -32.91 -27.36
N ARG A 251 -3.93 -33.69 -26.99
CA ARG A 251 -3.02 -34.37 -27.93
C ARG A 251 -3.34 -35.84 -28.20
N ARG A 252 -4.24 -36.44 -27.42
CA ARG A 252 -4.64 -37.87 -27.45
C ARG A 252 -6.07 -37.99 -26.92
N GLY A 253 -6.86 -38.93 -27.45
CA GLY A 253 -8.23 -39.20 -27.00
C GLY A 253 -9.17 -38.00 -27.06
N GLY A 254 -8.91 -37.04 -27.96
CA GLY A 254 -9.53 -35.71 -27.93
C GLY A 254 -11.05 -35.72 -28.04
N THR A 255 -11.61 -36.64 -28.82
CA THR A 255 -13.07 -36.82 -28.96
C THR A 255 -13.70 -37.25 -27.65
N ALA A 256 -13.22 -38.36 -27.06
CA ALA A 256 -13.69 -38.84 -25.76
C ALA A 256 -13.49 -37.81 -24.62
N ALA A 257 -12.50 -36.93 -24.74
CA ALA A 257 -12.30 -35.81 -23.82
C ALA A 257 -13.33 -34.68 -24.01
N ILE A 258 -13.77 -34.39 -25.25
CA ILE A 258 -14.92 -33.49 -25.52
C ILE A 258 -16.23 -34.12 -25.04
N ASP A 259 -16.47 -35.39 -25.36
CA ASP A 259 -17.73 -36.08 -25.02
C ASP A 259 -17.93 -36.07 -23.49
N LYS A 260 -16.88 -36.44 -22.74
CA LYS A 260 -16.87 -36.35 -21.27
C LYS A 260 -16.95 -34.92 -20.74
N LEU A 261 -16.45 -33.91 -21.46
CA LEU A 261 -16.61 -32.51 -21.05
C LEU A 261 -18.08 -32.06 -21.15
N LEU A 262 -18.80 -32.52 -22.18
CA LEU A 262 -20.21 -32.24 -22.39
C LEU A 262 -21.13 -32.94 -21.37
N GLU A 263 -20.72 -34.07 -20.79
CA GLU A 263 -21.47 -34.76 -19.71
C GLU A 263 -21.65 -33.92 -18.43
N TYR A 264 -20.73 -32.99 -18.14
CA TYR A 264 -20.66 -32.29 -16.85
C TYR A 264 -20.71 -30.76 -16.90
N LEU A 265 -20.57 -30.13 -18.07
CA LEU A 265 -20.64 -28.66 -18.19
C LEU A 265 -22.09 -28.14 -18.31
N PRO A 266 -22.46 -27.06 -17.59
CA PRO A 266 -23.70 -26.33 -17.87
C PRO A 266 -23.73 -25.74 -19.29
N GLU A 267 -24.91 -25.64 -19.88
CA GLU A 267 -25.13 -25.07 -21.22
C GLU A 267 -24.60 -23.63 -21.35
N GLU A 268 -24.72 -22.83 -20.28
CA GLU A 268 -24.12 -21.49 -20.17
C GLU A 268 -22.59 -21.46 -20.32
N VAL A 269 -21.91 -22.59 -20.06
CA VAL A 269 -20.46 -22.75 -20.27
C VAL A 269 -20.18 -23.30 -21.67
N VAL A 270 -20.92 -24.31 -22.12
CA VAL A 270 -20.76 -24.91 -23.47
C VAL A 270 -20.93 -23.86 -24.57
N THR A 271 -21.94 -23.00 -24.48
CA THR A 271 -22.21 -21.88 -25.42
C THR A 271 -21.10 -20.82 -25.47
N ARG A 272 -20.20 -20.80 -24.48
CA ARG A 272 -19.02 -19.91 -24.41
C ARG A 272 -17.74 -20.56 -24.94
N LEU A 273 -17.77 -21.83 -25.32
CA LEU A 273 -16.63 -22.56 -25.87
C LEU A 273 -16.73 -22.74 -27.39
N THR A 274 -15.57 -22.81 -28.02
CA THR A 274 -15.37 -23.17 -29.42
C THR A 274 -14.29 -24.23 -29.53
N PHE A 275 -14.31 -25.06 -30.57
CA PHE A 275 -13.32 -26.11 -30.77
C PHE A 275 -12.90 -26.22 -32.24
N ALA A 276 -11.70 -26.75 -32.47
CA ALA A 276 -11.18 -27.05 -33.80
C ALA A 276 -10.39 -28.37 -33.76
N ALA A 277 -10.49 -29.17 -34.83
CA ALA A 277 -9.75 -30.43 -34.98
C ALA A 277 -8.60 -30.25 -35.98
N ALA A 278 -7.36 -30.43 -35.51
CA ALA A 278 -6.14 -30.31 -36.32
C ALA A 278 -5.62 -31.70 -36.74
N GLY A 279 -5.95 -32.11 -37.96
CA GLY A 279 -5.35 -33.28 -38.61
C GLY A 279 -3.87 -33.06 -38.91
N ARG A 280 -3.04 -34.09 -38.72
CA ARG A 280 -1.63 -34.07 -39.15
C ARG A 280 -1.55 -34.21 -40.67
N ASN A 281 -1.04 -33.19 -41.37
CA ASN A 281 -0.67 -33.33 -42.78
C ASN A 281 0.41 -34.41 -42.94
N ALA A 282 0.09 -35.47 -43.69
CA ALA A 282 0.90 -36.68 -43.81
C ALA A 282 2.07 -36.53 -44.80
N THR A 283 2.99 -35.61 -44.52
CA THR A 283 4.20 -35.35 -45.35
C THR A 283 5.52 -35.48 -44.59
N MET A 284 5.59 -36.40 -43.62
CA MET A 284 6.83 -37.10 -43.22
C MET A 284 6.45 -38.47 -42.64
N LEU A 285 6.68 -39.56 -43.38
CA LEU A 285 6.26 -40.90 -42.95
C LEU A 285 7.29 -41.97 -43.38
N SER A 286 8.18 -42.36 -42.44
CA SER A 286 8.90 -43.65 -42.46
C SER A 286 9.73 -43.86 -41.18
N VAL A 287 9.06 -44.02 -40.03
CA VAL A 287 9.67 -44.68 -38.85
C VAL A 287 9.08 -46.09 -38.76
N PRO A 288 9.86 -47.17 -38.95
CA PRO A 288 9.33 -48.52 -38.90
C PRO A 288 8.83 -48.90 -37.49
N GLY A 289 7.60 -49.40 -37.39
CA GLY A 289 7.06 -50.01 -36.17
C GLY A 289 5.78 -49.38 -35.59
N MET A 290 5.34 -48.22 -36.09
CA MET A 290 4.09 -47.59 -35.63
C MET A 290 2.86 -48.26 -36.29
N ARG A 291 1.77 -48.44 -35.55
CA ARG A 291 0.52 -49.01 -36.11
C ARG A 291 -0.25 -47.96 -36.89
N LEU A 292 -1.07 -48.42 -37.83
CA LEU A 292 -1.88 -47.55 -38.68
C LEU A 292 -2.96 -46.81 -37.88
N ASP A 293 -3.38 -47.38 -36.75
CA ASP A 293 -4.41 -46.86 -35.86
C ASP A 293 -3.97 -45.57 -35.14
N ASP A 294 -2.68 -45.46 -34.80
CA ASP A 294 -2.09 -44.29 -34.11
C ASP A 294 -2.04 -43.01 -34.99
N ILE A 295 -2.38 -43.13 -36.28
CA ILE A 295 -2.26 -42.06 -37.28
C ILE A 295 -3.58 -41.26 -37.42
N ALA A 296 -4.69 -41.78 -36.88
CA ALA A 296 -6.03 -41.22 -37.07
C ALA A 296 -6.42 -40.10 -36.06
N GLU A 297 -5.81 -40.03 -34.87
CA GLU A 297 -6.15 -39.00 -33.88
C GLU A 297 -5.44 -37.66 -34.19
N GLY A 298 -6.21 -36.71 -34.73
CA GLY A 298 -5.84 -35.30 -34.79
C GLY A 298 -5.85 -34.64 -33.39
N ALA A 299 -5.08 -33.56 -33.22
CA ALA A 299 -5.12 -32.78 -31.99
C ALA A 299 -6.42 -31.96 -31.92
N ILE A 300 -7.04 -31.87 -30.76
CA ILE A 300 -8.24 -31.04 -30.55
C ILE A 300 -7.84 -29.79 -29.76
N ILE A 301 -8.27 -28.64 -30.26
CA ILE A 301 -8.02 -27.32 -29.67
C ILE A 301 -9.35 -26.75 -29.19
N ILE A 302 -9.48 -26.48 -27.90
CA ILE A 302 -10.66 -25.83 -27.30
C ILE A 302 -10.28 -24.38 -26.94
N ARG A 303 -11.14 -23.42 -27.27
CA ARG A 303 -10.93 -21.98 -27.02
C ARG A 303 -12.17 -21.34 -26.42
N ALA A 304 -11.99 -20.59 -25.33
CA ALA A 304 -13.05 -19.78 -24.74
C ALA A 304 -13.29 -18.48 -25.54
N ARG A 305 -14.56 -18.12 -25.73
CA ARG A 305 -14.97 -16.86 -26.38
C ARG A 305 -14.68 -15.67 -25.47
N THR A 306 -14.09 -14.61 -26.02
CA THR A 306 -13.87 -13.34 -25.31
C THR A 306 -15.20 -12.66 -24.98
N GLY A 307 -15.42 -12.32 -23.71
CA GLY A 307 -16.67 -11.68 -23.25
C GLY A 307 -16.55 -11.05 -21.87
N ARG A 308 -17.69 -10.62 -21.29
CA ARG A 308 -17.75 -9.95 -19.97
C ARG A 308 -17.37 -10.85 -18.78
N HIS A 309 -17.35 -12.16 -18.96
CA HIS A 309 -16.99 -13.15 -17.95
C HIS A 309 -15.67 -13.81 -18.34
N GLY A 310 -14.72 -13.90 -17.40
CA GLY A 310 -13.43 -14.56 -17.61
C GLY A 310 -13.57 -16.03 -18.02
N PRO A 311 -12.52 -16.64 -18.60
CA PRO A 311 -12.59 -18.00 -19.13
C PRO A 311 -13.02 -19.00 -18.03
N PRO A 312 -13.81 -20.03 -18.38
CA PRO A 312 -14.19 -21.06 -17.43
C PRO A 312 -12.96 -21.89 -17.02
N ASP A 313 -12.95 -22.34 -15.76
CA ASP A 313 -12.00 -23.35 -15.31
C ASP A 313 -12.44 -24.74 -15.84
N LEU A 314 -11.57 -25.41 -16.58
CA LEU A 314 -11.87 -26.68 -17.27
C LEU A 314 -10.90 -27.76 -16.78
N SER A 315 -11.42 -28.71 -16.00
CA SER A 315 -10.66 -29.86 -15.49
C SER A 315 -10.40 -30.91 -16.58
N LEU A 316 -9.54 -30.56 -17.55
CA LEU A 316 -9.13 -31.37 -18.70
C LEU A 316 -7.68 -31.86 -18.56
N ASP A 317 -7.38 -33.06 -19.08
CA ASP A 317 -6.01 -33.51 -19.32
C ASP A 317 -5.50 -32.90 -20.64
N ALA A 318 -5.09 -31.63 -20.56
CA ALA A 318 -4.79 -30.78 -21.72
C ALA A 318 -3.59 -29.85 -21.47
N GLU A 319 -2.94 -29.41 -22.55
CA GLU A 319 -1.96 -28.32 -22.49
C GLU A 319 -2.70 -26.99 -22.25
N GLU A 320 -2.55 -26.39 -21.06
CA GLU A 320 -3.11 -25.07 -20.70
C GLU A 320 -2.35 -23.89 -21.34
N TYR A 321 -3.05 -23.04 -22.10
CA TYR A 321 -2.50 -21.83 -22.70
C TYR A 321 -3.33 -20.57 -22.38
N ALA A 322 -2.64 -19.45 -22.18
CA ALA A 322 -3.18 -18.11 -21.94
C ALA A 322 -2.69 -17.14 -23.04
N PRO A 323 -3.42 -16.06 -23.37
CA PRO A 323 -2.98 -15.08 -24.37
C PRO A 323 -1.73 -14.35 -23.89
N LEU A 324 -0.87 -13.93 -24.82
CA LEU A 324 0.20 -12.99 -24.53
C LEU A 324 -0.36 -11.57 -24.34
N VAL A 325 0.29 -10.79 -23.48
CA VAL A 325 -0.16 -9.45 -23.10
C VAL A 325 -0.31 -8.56 -24.35
N HIS A 326 -1.51 -8.00 -24.56
CA HIS A 326 -1.93 -7.24 -25.74
C HIS A 326 -1.95 -8.02 -27.09
N MET A 327 -1.87 -9.36 -27.06
CA MET A 327 -1.90 -10.27 -28.22
C MET A 327 -2.94 -11.39 -28.01
N PRO A 328 -4.25 -11.09 -28.10
CA PRO A 328 -5.34 -12.03 -27.77
C PRO A 328 -5.47 -13.23 -28.75
N ASP A 329 -4.78 -13.16 -29.88
CA ASP A 329 -4.67 -14.14 -30.95
C ASP A 329 -3.41 -15.03 -30.85
N VAL A 330 -2.51 -14.74 -29.89
CA VAL A 330 -1.24 -15.42 -29.72
C VAL A 330 -1.08 -15.91 -28.29
N TYR A 331 -1.00 -17.22 -28.12
CA TYR A 331 -1.06 -17.86 -26.81
C TYR A 331 0.29 -18.45 -26.39
N ALA A 332 0.59 -18.40 -25.10
CA ALA A 332 1.73 -19.05 -24.46
C ALA A 332 1.24 -19.94 -23.29
N PRO A 333 2.03 -20.94 -22.85
CA PRO A 333 1.62 -21.82 -21.76
C PRO A 333 1.28 -21.03 -20.49
N ALA A 334 0.23 -21.41 -19.77
CA ALA A 334 -0.27 -20.63 -18.64
C ALA A 334 0.81 -20.44 -17.55
N GLY A 335 1.25 -19.20 -17.34
CA GLY A 335 2.37 -18.86 -16.43
C GLY A 335 3.76 -18.82 -17.08
N ALA A 336 3.86 -18.76 -18.41
CA ALA A 336 5.10 -18.52 -19.15
C ALA A 336 5.09 -17.17 -19.89
N ILE A 337 6.27 -16.57 -20.06
CA ILE A 337 6.52 -15.39 -20.90
C ILE A 337 7.61 -15.69 -21.94
N VAL A 338 7.64 -14.90 -23.00
CA VAL A 338 8.70 -14.94 -24.02
C VAL A 338 9.85 -14.02 -23.61
N GLU A 339 11.07 -14.57 -23.58
CA GLU A 339 12.31 -13.81 -23.44
C GLU A 339 13.13 -13.79 -24.75
N PRO A 340 13.83 -12.69 -25.07
CA PRO A 340 13.73 -11.37 -24.44
C PRO A 340 12.32 -10.76 -24.59
N PRO A 341 11.89 -9.87 -23.68
CA PRO A 341 10.60 -9.21 -23.79
C PRO A 341 10.61 -8.23 -24.98
N LEU A 342 9.82 -8.54 -26.02
CA LEU A 342 9.73 -7.74 -27.24
C LEU A 342 8.35 -7.08 -27.38
N ARG A 343 8.30 -5.90 -28.00
CA ARG A 343 7.04 -5.26 -28.42
C ARG A 343 6.18 -6.17 -29.28
N ARG A 344 4.87 -6.03 -29.12
CA ARG A 344 3.84 -6.74 -29.88
C ARG A 344 4.10 -6.78 -31.39
N GLU A 345 4.33 -5.62 -31.99
CA GLU A 345 4.54 -5.47 -33.43
C GLU A 345 5.79 -6.24 -33.90
N ARG A 346 6.85 -6.23 -33.07
CA ARG A 346 8.10 -6.94 -33.35
C ARG A 346 7.92 -8.46 -33.18
N LEU A 347 7.27 -8.89 -32.11
CA LEU A 347 7.02 -10.30 -31.83
C LEU A 347 6.10 -10.93 -32.90
N ARG A 348 5.05 -10.22 -33.34
CA ARG A 348 4.20 -10.63 -34.48
C ARG A 348 4.99 -10.85 -35.77
N SER A 349 5.92 -9.94 -36.07
CA SER A 349 6.77 -10.03 -37.26
C SER A 349 7.69 -11.25 -37.20
N ILE A 350 8.37 -11.47 -36.07
CA ILE A 350 9.29 -12.63 -35.88
C ILE A 350 8.55 -13.98 -35.89
N LEU A 351 7.31 -14.02 -35.38
CA LEU A 351 6.47 -15.24 -35.40
C LEU A 351 5.80 -15.50 -36.76
N GLY A 352 5.86 -14.54 -37.70
CA GLY A 352 5.27 -14.66 -39.03
C GLY A 352 3.76 -14.90 -38.99
N ILE A 353 3.03 -14.03 -38.29
CA ILE A 353 1.59 -14.19 -38.01
C ILE A 353 0.75 -13.49 -39.07
N GLU A 354 -0.13 -14.23 -39.74
CA GLU A 354 -1.04 -13.72 -40.76
C GLU A 354 -2.42 -13.38 -40.15
N PRO A 355 -3.17 -12.41 -40.72
CA PRO A 355 -4.52 -12.07 -40.24
C PRO A 355 -5.46 -13.29 -40.27
N GLY A 356 -6.20 -13.51 -39.18
CA GLY A 356 -7.11 -14.65 -39.05
C GLY A 356 -6.44 -15.98 -38.68
N GLN A 357 -5.19 -15.96 -38.18
CA GLN A 357 -4.56 -17.12 -37.55
C GLN A 357 -4.65 -17.03 -36.01
N VAL A 358 -5.00 -18.15 -35.38
CA VAL A 358 -4.78 -18.38 -33.95
C VAL A 358 -3.44 -19.11 -33.81
N VAL A 359 -2.52 -18.53 -33.04
CA VAL A 359 -1.15 -19.03 -32.90
C VAL A 359 -0.88 -19.39 -31.45
N TRP A 360 -0.21 -20.51 -31.19
CA TRP A 360 0.27 -20.85 -29.85
C TRP A 360 1.72 -21.33 -29.86
N LEU A 361 2.45 -20.93 -28.84
CA LEU A 361 3.85 -21.28 -28.65
C LEU A 361 3.91 -22.55 -27.80
N ALA A 362 4.25 -23.68 -28.39
CA ALA A 362 4.27 -24.97 -27.70
C ALA A 362 5.70 -25.34 -27.23
N PRO A 363 5.90 -25.83 -25.98
CA PRO A 363 7.23 -26.24 -25.50
C PRO A 363 7.81 -27.35 -26.38
N SER A 364 9.07 -27.22 -26.80
CA SER A 364 9.67 -28.15 -27.78
C SER A 364 9.89 -29.57 -27.26
N ASN A 365 9.93 -29.77 -25.93
CA ASN A 365 10.11 -31.07 -25.28
C ASN A 365 8.83 -31.51 -24.54
N MET A 366 8.61 -32.83 -24.43
CA MET A 366 7.50 -33.39 -23.65
C MET A 366 7.71 -33.11 -22.15
N ARG A 367 6.68 -32.61 -21.46
CA ARG A 367 6.77 -32.06 -20.09
C ARG A 367 6.46 -33.11 -19.01
N VAL A 368 7.17 -33.06 -17.89
CA VAL A 368 6.78 -33.72 -16.63
C VAL A 368 5.88 -32.77 -15.82
N PRO A 369 4.71 -33.20 -15.32
CA PRO A 369 3.85 -32.35 -14.49
C PRO A 369 4.60 -31.80 -13.26
N GLY A 370 4.53 -30.48 -13.06
CA GLY A 370 5.17 -29.77 -11.94
C GLY A 370 6.34 -28.87 -12.35
N ASP A 371 7.10 -29.19 -13.39
CA ASP A 371 8.31 -28.43 -13.75
C ASP A 371 8.00 -27.00 -14.26
N PRO A 372 8.83 -25.99 -13.91
CA PRO A 372 8.67 -24.61 -14.36
C PRO A 372 9.00 -24.47 -15.85
N ILE A 373 8.14 -23.74 -16.58
CA ILE A 373 8.19 -23.66 -18.04
C ILE A 373 9.37 -22.78 -18.48
N ARG A 374 10.40 -23.41 -19.07
CA ARG A 374 11.65 -22.80 -19.52
C ARG A 374 12.17 -23.47 -20.79
N GLY A 375 12.88 -22.71 -21.63
CA GLY A 375 13.60 -23.25 -22.79
C GLY A 375 12.93 -22.99 -24.15
N PRO A 376 13.36 -23.69 -25.22
CA PRO A 376 12.90 -23.43 -26.58
C PRO A 376 11.43 -23.84 -26.82
N PHE A 377 10.80 -23.16 -27.79
CA PHE A 377 9.43 -23.41 -28.21
C PHE A 377 9.30 -23.51 -29.73
N ARG A 378 8.29 -24.25 -30.19
CA ARG A 378 7.84 -24.28 -31.58
C ARG A 378 6.57 -23.44 -31.73
N VAL A 379 6.34 -22.92 -32.92
CA VAL A 379 5.13 -22.14 -33.25
C VAL A 379 4.11 -23.07 -33.91
N GLU A 380 2.99 -23.29 -33.25
CA GLU A 380 1.82 -23.97 -33.83
C GLU A 380 0.76 -22.93 -34.21
N ARG A 381 -0.01 -23.20 -35.27
CA ARG A 381 -1.00 -22.26 -35.81
C ARG A 381 -2.20 -22.99 -36.42
N ILE A 382 -3.37 -22.36 -36.36
CA ILE A 382 -4.60 -22.78 -37.05
C ILE A 382 -5.35 -21.54 -37.56
N LEU A 383 -6.21 -21.70 -38.56
CA LEU A 383 -7.09 -20.62 -38.99
C LEU A 383 -8.21 -20.39 -37.96
N ASP A 384 -8.54 -19.13 -37.69
CA ASP A 384 -9.64 -18.74 -36.80
C ASP A 384 -11.00 -19.27 -37.31
N SER A 385 -11.15 -19.35 -38.63
CA SER A 385 -12.31 -19.95 -39.31
C SER A 385 -12.44 -21.48 -39.16
N ALA A 386 -11.47 -22.16 -38.54
CA ALA A 386 -11.58 -23.59 -38.22
C ALA A 386 -12.27 -23.86 -36.87
N PHE A 387 -12.62 -22.82 -36.10
CA PHE A 387 -13.29 -22.96 -34.81
C PHE A 387 -14.81 -22.99 -34.93
N ALA A 388 -15.42 -24.14 -34.66
CA ALA A 388 -16.87 -24.30 -34.52
C ALA A 388 -17.33 -24.02 -33.07
N PRO A 389 -18.59 -23.57 -32.83
CA PRO A 389 -19.21 -23.58 -31.52
C PRO A 389 -19.24 -25.00 -30.91
N LEU A 390 -18.90 -25.15 -29.63
CA LEU A 390 -18.88 -26.50 -29.00
C LEU A 390 -20.28 -27.14 -28.94
N SER A 391 -21.34 -26.33 -28.97
CA SER A 391 -22.73 -26.79 -29.08
C SER A 391 -23.04 -27.54 -30.39
N GLU A 392 -22.27 -27.37 -31.45
CA GLU A 392 -22.48 -28.08 -32.73
C GLU A 392 -21.99 -29.54 -32.70
N TRP A 393 -21.30 -29.96 -31.62
CA TRP A 393 -20.92 -31.36 -31.37
C TRP A 393 -22.02 -32.14 -30.61
N ALA A 394 -23.04 -31.46 -30.07
CA ALA A 394 -23.99 -32.04 -29.11
C ALA A 394 -25.36 -32.37 -29.75
N ASP A 395 -25.48 -33.54 -30.38
CA ASP A 395 -26.77 -34.09 -30.84
C ASP A 395 -27.61 -34.58 -29.65
N TYR A 396 -28.66 -33.83 -29.28
CA TYR A 396 -29.56 -34.18 -28.18
C TYR A 396 -30.53 -35.33 -28.53
N VAL A 397 -30.08 -36.58 -28.41
CA VAL A 397 -30.87 -37.79 -28.71
C VAL A 397 -31.93 -38.09 -27.63
N ILE A 398 -33.00 -37.28 -27.57
CA ILE A 398 -34.18 -37.49 -26.69
C ILE A 398 -35.46 -37.76 -27.50
N HIS A 399 -35.32 -38.42 -28.66
CA HIS A 399 -36.47 -38.83 -29.50
C HIS A 399 -36.65 -40.35 -29.68
N ALA A 400 -35.63 -41.17 -29.41
CA ALA A 400 -35.74 -42.63 -29.55
C ALA A 400 -36.73 -43.28 -28.54
N SER A 401 -36.78 -42.76 -27.30
CA SER A 401 -37.53 -43.39 -26.19
C SER A 401 -38.86 -42.70 -25.85
N ALA A 402 -39.26 -41.65 -26.61
CA ALA A 402 -40.44 -40.84 -26.29
C ALA A 402 -41.74 -41.66 -26.06
N PRO A 403 -42.08 -42.70 -26.87
CA PRO A 403 -43.30 -43.50 -26.65
C PRO A 403 -43.31 -44.26 -25.31
N GLN A 404 -42.14 -44.61 -24.78
CA GLN A 404 -41.99 -45.36 -23.52
C GLN A 404 -42.10 -44.46 -22.29
N LEU A 405 -41.89 -43.14 -22.45
CA LEU A 405 -41.94 -42.15 -21.38
C LEU A 405 -43.33 -41.54 -21.17
N VAL A 406 -44.21 -41.55 -22.18
CA VAL A 406 -45.60 -41.02 -22.08
C VAL A 406 -46.38 -41.58 -20.87
N PRO A 407 -46.32 -42.88 -20.51
CA PRO A 407 -47.03 -43.40 -19.34
C PRO A 407 -46.51 -42.82 -18.02
N TRP A 408 -45.20 -42.65 -17.89
CA TRP A 408 -44.57 -42.02 -16.72
C TRP A 408 -44.90 -40.53 -16.64
N GLN A 409 -44.82 -39.82 -17.77
CA GLN A 409 -45.11 -38.39 -17.84
C GLN A 409 -46.58 -38.12 -17.43
N ARG A 410 -47.52 -38.96 -17.88
CA ARG A 410 -48.94 -38.90 -17.46
C ARG A 410 -49.18 -39.28 -15.99
N ALA A 411 -48.25 -40.00 -15.35
CA ALA A 411 -48.35 -40.36 -13.93
C ALA A 411 -47.80 -39.28 -12.98
N VAL A 412 -47.03 -38.30 -13.50
CA VAL A 412 -46.38 -37.25 -12.70
C VAL A 412 -46.99 -35.86 -12.91
N VAL A 413 -47.77 -35.64 -13.98
CA VAL A 413 -48.56 -34.41 -14.16
C VAL A 413 -49.70 -34.36 -13.13
N PHE A 414 -49.49 -33.60 -12.06
CA PHE A 414 -50.57 -33.09 -11.22
C PHE A 414 -51.34 -32.01 -12.00
N ASP A 415 -52.64 -32.26 -12.22
CA ASP A 415 -53.56 -31.26 -12.76
C ASP A 415 -53.88 -30.20 -11.68
N PHE A 416 -53.03 -29.18 -11.60
CA PHE A 416 -53.24 -28.03 -10.71
C PHE A 416 -54.33 -27.12 -11.29
N ALA A 417 -55.58 -27.37 -10.89
CA ALA A 417 -56.69 -26.47 -11.13
C ALA A 417 -56.31 -25.02 -10.72
N PRO A 418 -56.60 -24.01 -11.57
CA PRO A 418 -55.95 -22.70 -11.49
C PRO A 418 -56.21 -21.97 -10.17
N PHE A 419 -55.13 -21.47 -9.56
CA PHE A 419 -55.14 -20.80 -8.27
C PHE A 419 -55.76 -19.40 -8.37
N VAL A 420 -57.03 -19.25 -8.00
CA VAL A 420 -57.74 -17.96 -8.04
C VAL A 420 -57.34 -17.10 -6.82
N SER A 421 -56.50 -16.10 -7.06
CA SER A 421 -56.14 -15.09 -6.05
C SER A 421 -57.32 -14.15 -5.76
N THR A 422 -57.74 -14.07 -4.49
CA THR A 422 -58.71 -13.07 -4.01
C THR A 422 -58.00 -11.74 -3.74
N GLY A 423 -57.94 -10.87 -4.76
CA GLY A 423 -57.06 -9.71 -4.78
C GLY A 423 -57.38 -8.57 -3.80
N LEU A 424 -56.52 -8.44 -2.79
CA LEU A 424 -56.06 -7.21 -2.13
C LEU A 424 -54.54 -7.41 -1.92
N GLU A 425 -53.61 -6.44 -2.09
CA GLU A 425 -53.76 -5.00 -2.33
C GLU A 425 -52.45 -4.40 -2.92
N TRP A 426 -52.55 -3.21 -3.54
CA TRP A 426 -51.47 -2.31 -4.05
C TRP A 426 -50.51 -2.79 -5.15
N ALA A 427 -50.13 -1.84 -6.02
CA ALA A 427 -49.32 -2.04 -7.22
C ALA A 427 -48.14 -1.05 -7.30
N SER A 428 -47.18 -1.37 -8.16
CA SER A 428 -46.29 -0.40 -8.81
C SER A 428 -46.19 -0.71 -10.31
N GLU A 429 -45.73 0.26 -11.10
CA GLU A 429 -46.20 0.45 -12.47
C GLU A 429 -45.54 -0.45 -13.54
N ARG A 430 -46.30 -0.79 -14.59
CA ARG A 430 -45.77 -1.32 -15.87
C ARG A 430 -45.74 -0.23 -16.93
N PRO A 431 -44.81 -0.28 -17.91
CA PRO A 431 -44.85 0.57 -19.10
C PRO A 431 -46.14 0.39 -19.91
N LYS A 432 -46.49 1.41 -20.71
CA LYS A 432 -47.61 1.35 -21.65
C LYS A 432 -47.21 0.63 -22.94
N GLU A 433 -48.12 -0.20 -23.44
CA GLU A 433 -48.26 -0.52 -24.87
C GLU A 433 -49.71 -0.24 -25.30
N GLU A 434 -49.96 -0.20 -26.61
CA GLU A 434 -51.14 0.45 -27.18
C GLU A 434 -52.36 -0.48 -27.36
N LYS A 435 -53.55 0.14 -27.46
CA LYS A 435 -54.84 -0.49 -27.83
C LYS A 435 -54.95 -0.53 -29.36
N PRO A 436 -55.58 -1.56 -29.98
CA PRO A 436 -57.05 -1.70 -29.98
C PRO A 436 -57.55 -3.19 -30.06
N ASP A 437 -58.84 -3.55 -30.04
CA ASP A 437 -60.08 -2.84 -29.67
C ASP A 437 -61.15 -3.82 -29.11
N ARG A 438 -62.05 -3.27 -28.27
CA ARG A 438 -63.52 -3.52 -28.16
C ARG A 438 -64.21 -4.87 -27.85
N ASP A 439 -65.35 -4.67 -27.17
CA ASP A 439 -66.68 -5.33 -27.22
C ASP A 439 -66.81 -6.84 -26.84
N ASP A 440 -67.79 -7.29 -26.02
CA ASP A 440 -68.68 -6.59 -25.07
C ASP A 440 -69.30 -7.62 -24.06
N ASP A 441 -70.17 -7.16 -23.16
CA ASP A 441 -71.28 -7.86 -22.49
C ASP A 441 -71.08 -8.90 -21.35
N ARG A 442 -71.26 -8.39 -20.12
CA ARG A 442 -72.37 -8.70 -19.17
C ARG A 442 -72.54 -10.08 -18.47
N ASP A 443 -72.25 -10.04 -17.16
CA ASP A 443 -73.27 -10.03 -16.05
C ASP A 443 -73.75 -11.36 -15.38
N LYS A 444 -74.11 -11.25 -14.07
CA LYS A 444 -74.77 -12.22 -13.12
C LYS A 444 -74.30 -13.69 -13.05
N GLY A 445 -73.96 -14.30 -11.90
CA GLY A 445 -74.17 -13.96 -10.49
C GLY A 445 -74.52 -15.17 -9.57
N ARG A 446 -74.44 -14.98 -8.25
CA ARG A 446 -75.02 -15.77 -7.11
C ARG A 446 -74.42 -17.13 -6.66
N ARG A 447 -73.81 -17.07 -5.45
CA ARG A 447 -74.03 -17.89 -4.22
C ARG A 447 -74.45 -19.38 -4.33
N ALA A 448 -73.68 -20.27 -3.69
CA ALA A 448 -74.12 -21.07 -2.52
C ALA A 448 -72.95 -21.75 -1.74
N LYS A 449 -73.22 -22.20 -0.51
CA LYS A 449 -72.40 -23.02 0.43
C LYS A 449 -73.28 -24.24 0.86
N PRO A 450 -72.80 -25.24 1.65
CA PRO A 450 -71.56 -26.03 1.57
C PRO A 450 -71.84 -27.55 1.81
N ALA A 451 -70.81 -28.41 1.86
CA ALA A 451 -70.92 -29.77 2.43
C ALA A 451 -69.63 -30.20 3.17
N ARG A 452 -69.72 -31.21 4.06
CA ARG A 452 -68.63 -31.70 4.93
C ARG A 452 -68.03 -33.03 4.44
N GLY A 453 -66.71 -33.18 4.57
CA GLY A 453 -65.99 -34.46 4.60
C GLY A 453 -65.02 -34.48 5.80
N ARG A 454 -64.63 -35.67 6.29
CA ARG A 454 -63.73 -35.85 7.46
C ARG A 454 -62.28 -36.14 7.04
N PRO A 455 -61.28 -35.88 7.90
CA PRO A 455 -59.85 -35.98 7.56
C PRO A 455 -59.31 -37.42 7.64
N ALA A 456 -58.25 -37.68 6.89
CA ALA A 456 -57.37 -38.86 7.05
C ALA A 456 -56.24 -38.58 8.06
N GLN A 457 -55.51 -39.63 8.45
CA GLN A 457 -54.56 -39.61 9.57
C GLN A 457 -53.18 -39.06 9.18
N ALA A 458 -52.49 -38.43 10.13
CA ALA A 458 -51.08 -38.09 10.03
C ALA A 458 -50.19 -39.31 10.36
N ILE A 459 -49.17 -39.55 9.56
CA ILE A 459 -48.10 -40.52 9.86
C ILE A 459 -46.93 -39.75 10.49
N ALA A 460 -46.41 -40.22 11.62
CA ALA A 460 -45.30 -39.60 12.32
C ALA A 460 -43.96 -39.94 11.66
N VAL A 461 -43.10 -38.94 11.48
CA VAL A 461 -41.70 -39.12 11.05
C VAL A 461 -40.82 -39.28 12.28
N SER A 462 -40.12 -40.41 12.39
CA SER A 462 -39.17 -40.67 13.48
C SER A 462 -37.84 -39.96 13.26
N VAL A 463 -37.47 -39.07 14.18
CA VAL A 463 -36.14 -38.43 14.20
C VAL A 463 -35.09 -39.39 14.76
N SER A 464 -33.97 -39.57 14.07
CA SER A 464 -32.84 -40.37 14.54
C SER A 464 -31.95 -39.58 15.51
N THR A 465 -31.66 -40.14 16.67
CA THR A 465 -30.82 -39.53 17.72
C THR A 465 -29.32 -39.59 17.38
N PRO A 466 -28.51 -38.56 17.68
CA PRO A 466 -27.04 -38.64 17.56
C PRO A 466 -26.42 -39.66 18.53
N PRO A 467 -25.25 -40.23 18.21
CA PRO A 467 -24.53 -41.15 19.11
C PRO A 467 -23.90 -40.41 20.32
N PRO A 468 -23.74 -41.09 21.47
CA PRO A 468 -23.17 -40.49 22.68
C PRO A 468 -21.63 -40.33 22.62
N PRO A 469 -21.05 -39.39 23.40
CA PRO A 469 -19.61 -39.19 23.47
C PRO A 469 -18.88 -40.34 24.20
N PRO A 470 -17.61 -40.63 23.86
CA PRO A 470 -16.83 -41.67 24.53
C PRO A 470 -16.42 -41.27 25.95
N THR A 471 -16.52 -42.20 26.89
CA THR A 471 -16.13 -42.00 28.29
C THR A 471 -14.61 -42.13 28.49
N PRO A 472 -13.97 -41.23 29.28
CA PRO A 472 -12.54 -41.30 29.53
C PRO A 472 -12.20 -42.46 30.48
N LYS A 473 -11.26 -43.33 30.08
CA LYS A 473 -10.69 -44.35 30.97
C LYS A 473 -9.62 -43.73 31.85
N ALA A 474 -9.85 -43.73 33.16
CA ALA A 474 -8.87 -43.26 34.14
C ALA A 474 -7.59 -44.11 34.10
N LYS A 475 -6.47 -43.50 33.69
CA LYS A 475 -5.15 -43.95 34.15
C LYS A 475 -4.93 -43.44 35.58
N LYS A 476 -4.15 -44.17 36.38
CA LYS A 476 -3.64 -43.63 37.64
C LYS A 476 -2.80 -42.39 37.35
N ALA A 477 -2.98 -41.33 38.12
CA ALA A 477 -2.04 -40.22 38.12
C ALA A 477 -0.74 -40.68 38.78
N GLU A 478 0.35 -40.63 38.03
CA GLU A 478 1.66 -40.36 38.63
C GLU A 478 1.67 -38.89 39.08
N ILE A 479 2.37 -38.58 40.17
CA ILE A 479 2.36 -37.21 40.71
C ILE A 479 3.22 -36.34 39.79
N ASP A 480 2.54 -35.41 39.11
CA ASP A 480 3.12 -34.65 38.02
C ASP A 480 4.24 -33.72 38.49
N MET A 481 5.39 -33.80 37.81
CA MET A 481 6.53 -32.91 38.05
C MET A 481 6.39 -31.58 37.29
N SER A 482 5.66 -31.56 36.17
CA SER A 482 5.47 -30.34 35.36
C SER A 482 4.76 -29.24 36.15
N ALA A 483 3.74 -29.60 36.95
CA ALA A 483 3.01 -28.67 37.82
C ALA A 483 3.88 -27.99 38.90
N ARG A 484 5.09 -28.48 39.19
CA ARG A 484 6.07 -27.78 40.03
C ARG A 484 7.01 -26.89 39.21
N GLU A 485 7.27 -27.26 37.96
CA GLU A 485 8.13 -26.51 37.06
C GLU A 485 7.39 -25.27 36.53
N GLU A 486 6.15 -25.43 36.02
CA GLU A 486 5.30 -24.33 35.54
C GLU A 486 5.12 -23.22 36.59
N VAL A 487 4.75 -23.58 37.83
CA VAL A 487 4.57 -22.63 38.93
C VAL A 487 5.87 -21.89 39.29
N SER A 488 7.03 -22.51 39.08
CA SER A 488 8.33 -21.84 39.24
C SER A 488 8.64 -20.88 38.09
N ILE A 489 8.17 -21.17 36.87
CA ILE A 489 8.41 -20.33 35.68
C ILE A 489 7.45 -19.13 35.64
N ASP A 490 6.19 -19.29 36.04
CA ASP A 490 5.28 -18.13 36.19
C ASP A 490 5.75 -17.18 37.30
N ALA A 491 6.39 -17.69 38.37
CA ALA A 491 7.01 -16.86 39.39
C ALA A 491 8.31 -16.16 38.90
N GLU A 492 9.15 -16.87 38.13
CA GLU A 492 10.32 -16.30 37.45
C GLU A 492 9.92 -15.19 36.46
N LEU A 493 8.86 -15.44 35.67
CA LEU A 493 8.28 -14.49 34.73
C LEU A 493 7.73 -13.25 35.46
N ALA A 494 6.91 -13.43 36.49
CA ALA A 494 6.35 -12.30 37.24
C ALA A 494 7.46 -11.42 37.87
N ALA A 495 8.56 -12.03 38.34
CA ALA A 495 9.71 -11.28 38.82
C ALA A 495 10.39 -10.46 37.69
N LEU A 496 10.56 -11.04 36.50
CA LEU A 496 11.10 -10.35 35.32
C LEU A 496 10.18 -9.21 34.84
N GLU A 497 8.87 -9.41 34.89
CA GLU A 497 7.87 -8.38 34.53
C GLU A 497 7.92 -7.19 35.51
N ALA A 498 8.12 -7.43 36.82
CA ALA A 498 8.42 -6.38 37.79
C ALA A 498 9.77 -5.70 37.51
N GLU A 499 10.83 -6.46 37.27
CA GLU A 499 12.19 -5.95 37.02
C GLU A 499 12.21 -4.99 35.82
N PHE A 500 11.47 -5.31 34.74
CA PHE A 500 11.36 -4.46 33.56
C PHE A 500 10.50 -3.20 33.76
N VAL A 501 9.40 -3.29 34.52
CA VAL A 501 8.49 -2.16 34.75
C VAL A 501 9.00 -1.23 35.88
N ALA A 502 9.84 -1.73 36.79
CA ALA A 502 10.54 -0.91 37.80
C ALA A 502 11.69 -0.06 37.22
N LEU A 503 12.28 -0.50 36.11
CA LEU A 503 13.47 0.10 35.53
C LEU A 503 13.14 1.42 34.82
N ASP A 504 13.49 2.58 35.41
CA ASP A 504 13.44 3.89 34.74
C ASP A 504 14.68 4.09 33.86
N ALA A 505 14.67 3.42 32.70
CA ALA A 505 15.67 3.57 31.64
C ALA A 505 14.99 3.73 30.26
N PRO A 506 15.67 4.35 29.27
CA PRO A 506 15.19 4.42 27.89
C PRO A 506 14.88 3.03 27.29
N ALA A 507 14.01 3.00 26.28
CA ALA A 507 13.57 1.74 25.66
C ALA A 507 14.70 0.95 24.94
N ASP A 508 15.80 1.60 24.54
CA ASP A 508 17.01 1.01 23.94
C ASP A 508 18.20 0.84 24.92
N ALA A 509 17.99 1.00 26.23
CA ALA A 509 19.04 0.78 27.23
C ALA A 509 19.50 -0.69 27.28
N PRO A 510 20.82 -0.99 27.40
CA PRO A 510 21.34 -2.37 27.39
C PRO A 510 20.66 -3.30 28.40
N GLU A 511 20.39 -2.80 29.60
CA GLU A 511 19.75 -3.53 30.70
C GLU A 511 18.31 -3.94 30.33
N ARG A 512 17.57 -3.08 29.59
CA ARG A 512 16.27 -3.45 29.03
C ARG A 512 16.38 -4.52 27.95
N LEU A 513 17.40 -4.46 27.09
CA LEU A 513 17.59 -5.45 26.02
C LEU A 513 17.93 -6.84 26.58
N GLU A 514 18.72 -6.92 27.66
CA GLU A 514 18.97 -8.15 28.39
C GLU A 514 17.71 -8.68 29.10
N LEU A 515 16.92 -7.80 29.74
CA LEU A 515 15.64 -8.18 30.35
C LEU A 515 14.62 -8.69 29.33
N LEU A 516 14.52 -8.07 28.15
CA LEU A 516 13.64 -8.52 27.07
C LEU A 516 14.04 -9.91 26.57
N GLU A 517 15.34 -10.22 26.51
CA GLU A 517 15.78 -11.57 26.14
C GLU A 517 15.46 -12.61 27.23
N ARG A 518 15.64 -12.26 28.52
CA ARG A 518 15.22 -13.10 29.67
C ARG A 518 13.71 -13.38 29.63
N LEU A 519 12.90 -12.33 29.43
CA LEU A 519 11.44 -12.43 29.25
C LEU A 519 11.06 -13.30 28.05
N GLY A 520 11.71 -13.12 26.90
CA GLY A 520 11.47 -13.91 25.69
C GLY A 520 11.70 -15.41 25.92
N ARG A 521 12.79 -15.76 26.60
CA ARG A 521 13.10 -17.16 26.99
C ARG A 521 12.02 -17.74 27.92
N SER A 522 11.53 -16.97 28.90
CA SER A 522 10.49 -17.42 29.83
C SER A 522 9.10 -17.55 29.18
N TYR A 523 8.71 -16.61 28.31
CA TYR A 523 7.46 -16.74 27.54
C TYR A 523 7.49 -17.94 26.60
N ALA A 524 8.63 -18.22 25.94
CA ALA A 524 8.76 -19.40 25.07
C ALA A 524 8.62 -20.72 25.86
N ARG A 525 9.20 -20.81 27.06
CA ARG A 525 9.05 -21.96 27.98
C ARG A 525 7.59 -22.20 28.36
N LEU A 526 6.79 -21.14 28.52
CA LEU A 526 5.35 -21.19 28.81
C LEU A 526 4.47 -21.30 27.55
N GLY A 527 5.06 -21.52 26.36
CA GLY A 527 4.34 -21.61 25.09
C GLY A 527 3.72 -20.30 24.59
N ARG A 528 3.96 -19.16 25.25
CA ARG A 528 3.42 -17.83 24.91
C ARG A 528 4.22 -17.18 23.75
N ARG A 529 4.33 -17.91 22.63
CA ARG A 529 5.17 -17.59 21.44
C ARG A 529 5.02 -16.16 20.93
N ARG A 530 3.80 -15.62 20.91
CA ARG A 530 3.53 -14.22 20.53
C ARG A 530 4.32 -13.23 21.38
N ASP A 531 4.19 -13.31 22.70
CA ASP A 531 4.86 -12.39 23.60
C ASP A 531 6.37 -12.66 23.66
N ALA A 532 6.80 -13.92 23.49
CA ALA A 532 8.21 -14.29 23.34
C ALA A 532 8.85 -13.58 22.12
N GLY A 533 8.23 -13.69 20.95
CA GLY A 533 8.70 -13.05 19.72
C GLY A 533 8.71 -11.52 19.80
N LEU A 534 7.70 -10.90 20.42
CA LEU A 534 7.65 -9.45 20.61
C LEU A 534 8.72 -8.92 21.59
N CYS A 535 9.20 -9.76 22.51
CA CYS A 535 10.37 -9.49 23.33
C CYS A 535 11.68 -9.68 22.56
N PHE A 536 11.86 -10.79 21.85
CA PHE A 536 13.07 -11.07 21.06
C PHE A 536 13.28 -10.06 19.91
N ALA A 537 12.22 -9.66 19.20
CA ALA A 537 12.27 -8.66 18.13
C ALA A 537 12.72 -7.26 18.64
N ARG A 538 12.52 -6.97 19.93
CA ARG A 538 13.08 -5.77 20.59
C ARG A 538 14.52 -5.94 21.01
N ALA A 539 14.87 -7.05 21.67
CA ALA A 539 16.25 -7.36 22.03
C ALA A 539 17.19 -7.36 20.80
N ALA A 540 16.71 -7.86 19.66
CA ALA A 540 17.42 -7.84 18.37
C ALA A 540 17.22 -6.54 17.55
N TRP A 541 16.62 -5.48 18.10
CA TRP A 541 16.33 -4.25 17.34
C TRP A 541 17.60 -3.46 17.06
N GLU A 542 18.20 -2.79 18.05
CA GLU A 542 19.41 -1.97 17.84
C GLU A 542 20.72 -2.78 17.92
N ALA A 543 20.62 -4.10 18.16
CA ALA A 543 21.72 -5.04 18.06
C ALA A 543 22.40 -5.02 16.68
N GLN A 544 23.73 -5.18 16.64
CA GLN A 544 24.51 -5.20 15.39
C GLN A 544 25.53 -6.34 15.34
N GLY A 545 25.94 -6.71 14.12
CA GLY A 545 27.02 -7.66 13.87
C GLY A 545 26.84 -9.01 14.57
N LYS A 546 27.77 -9.33 15.49
CA LYS A 546 27.76 -10.59 16.23
C LYS A 546 26.61 -10.68 17.24
N ASP A 547 26.36 -9.62 18.01
CA ASP A 547 25.27 -9.57 19.01
C ASP A 547 23.90 -9.78 18.34
N ALA A 548 23.65 -9.11 17.22
CA ALA A 548 22.44 -9.34 16.41
C ALA A 548 22.28 -10.80 15.96
N SER A 549 23.39 -11.48 15.67
CA SER A 549 23.37 -12.89 15.25
C SER A 549 23.06 -13.81 16.43
N GLU A 550 23.70 -13.60 17.58
CA GLU A 550 23.50 -14.41 18.81
C GLU A 550 22.10 -14.24 19.41
N ARG A 551 21.51 -13.04 19.31
CA ARG A 551 20.11 -12.79 19.72
C ARG A 551 19.09 -13.42 18.78
N MET A 552 19.31 -13.33 17.46
CA MET A 552 18.46 -14.03 16.48
C MET A 552 18.57 -15.55 16.58
N ASP A 553 19.75 -16.10 16.84
CA ASP A 553 19.96 -17.53 17.06
C ASP A 553 19.31 -17.99 18.37
N THR A 554 19.32 -17.15 19.41
CA THR A 554 18.56 -17.37 20.65
C THR A 554 17.05 -17.44 20.41
N TRP A 555 16.50 -16.51 19.63
CA TRP A 555 15.07 -16.51 19.28
C TRP A 555 14.70 -17.77 18.48
N LEU A 556 15.46 -18.11 17.43
CA LEU A 556 15.20 -19.31 16.64
C LEU A 556 15.30 -20.59 17.46
N ALA A 557 16.25 -20.69 18.40
CA ALA A 557 16.33 -21.80 19.33
C ALA A 557 15.12 -21.91 20.28
N ALA A 558 14.49 -20.78 20.64
CA ALA A 558 13.29 -20.75 21.47
C ALA A 558 12.03 -21.22 20.72
N ASP A 559 11.83 -20.80 19.47
CA ASP A 559 10.64 -21.18 18.68
C ASP A 559 10.74 -22.57 18.02
N LEU A 560 11.93 -22.97 17.56
CA LEU A 560 12.18 -24.26 16.87
C LEU A 560 12.66 -25.38 17.81
N GLY A 561 13.28 -25.05 18.95
CA GLY A 561 13.87 -26.01 19.88
C GLY A 561 15.02 -26.82 19.25
N LYS A 562 14.68 -27.99 18.69
CA LYS A 562 15.61 -28.91 18.01
C LYS A 562 15.26 -29.17 16.54
N GLN A 563 14.29 -28.43 15.98
CA GLN A 563 13.91 -28.55 14.57
C GLN A 563 14.93 -27.86 13.65
N ASP A 564 15.05 -28.36 12.43
CA ASP A 564 15.90 -27.76 11.39
C ASP A 564 15.17 -26.57 10.74
N PRO A 565 15.73 -25.34 10.76
CA PRO A 565 15.05 -24.15 10.25
C PRO A 565 14.65 -24.26 8.77
N ALA A 566 15.45 -24.93 7.93
CA ALA A 566 15.17 -25.05 6.50
C ALA A 566 14.00 -26.00 6.21
N LYS A 567 13.92 -27.14 6.90
CA LYS A 567 12.77 -28.06 6.80
C LYS A 567 11.49 -27.45 7.36
N THR A 568 11.55 -26.77 8.51
CA THR A 568 10.37 -26.11 9.07
C THR A 568 9.89 -24.97 8.17
N LEU A 569 10.80 -24.14 7.63
CA LEU A 569 10.47 -23.12 6.63
C LEU A 569 9.71 -23.71 5.43
N ALA A 570 10.21 -24.79 4.83
CA ALA A 570 9.55 -25.42 3.68
C ALA A 570 8.10 -25.83 3.99
N LEU A 571 7.88 -26.48 5.15
CA LEU A 571 6.55 -26.91 5.60
C LEU A 571 5.60 -25.72 5.84
N LEU A 572 6.09 -24.62 6.41
CA LEU A 572 5.27 -23.43 6.66
C LEU A 572 4.89 -22.70 5.36
N LEU A 573 5.82 -22.63 4.40
CA LEU A 573 5.56 -22.04 3.08
C LEU A 573 4.60 -22.87 2.20
N ASP A 574 4.39 -24.15 2.53
CA ASP A 574 3.40 -25.04 1.89
C ASP A 574 2.02 -24.99 2.59
N ASN A 575 1.91 -24.38 3.78
CA ASN A 575 0.64 -24.25 4.49
C ASN A 575 -0.26 -23.19 3.82
N LYS A 576 -1.52 -23.57 3.53
CA LYS A 576 -2.56 -22.70 2.95
C LYS A 576 -3.31 -21.86 3.98
N GLN A 577 -3.18 -22.17 5.26
CA GLN A 577 -3.77 -21.44 6.39
C GLN A 577 -2.72 -21.36 7.51
N PRO A 578 -1.66 -20.55 7.34
CA PRO A 578 -0.69 -20.32 8.41
C PRO A 578 -1.34 -19.58 9.58
N THR A 579 -0.89 -19.88 10.79
CA THR A 579 -1.24 -19.10 11.98
C THR A 579 -0.33 -17.87 12.08
N PRO A 580 -0.73 -16.80 12.82
CA PRO A 580 0.15 -15.65 13.06
C PRO A 580 1.49 -15.99 13.73
N ASP A 581 1.58 -17.12 14.42
CA ASP A 581 2.84 -17.64 14.99
C ASP A 581 3.71 -18.32 13.92
N ASP A 582 3.11 -19.01 12.94
CA ASP A 582 3.82 -19.53 11.75
C ASP A 582 4.39 -18.38 10.91
N VAL A 583 3.61 -17.30 10.69
CA VAL A 583 4.06 -16.10 9.97
C VAL A 583 5.23 -15.43 10.70
N ARG A 584 5.17 -15.32 12.03
CA ARG A 584 6.27 -14.79 12.84
C ARG A 584 7.52 -15.68 12.77
N LEU A 585 7.36 -17.00 12.77
CA LEU A 585 8.48 -17.94 12.66
C LEU A 585 9.14 -17.88 11.27
N VAL A 586 8.37 -17.82 10.18
CA VAL A 586 8.92 -17.58 8.82
C VAL A 586 9.69 -16.26 8.77
N ALA A 587 9.16 -15.20 9.40
CA ALA A 587 9.80 -13.90 9.44
C ALA A 587 11.10 -13.88 10.28
N ALA A 588 11.14 -14.57 11.43
CA ALA A 588 12.37 -14.72 12.23
C ALA A 588 13.45 -15.51 11.46
N ILE A 589 13.06 -16.58 10.76
CA ILE A 589 13.96 -17.36 9.89
C ILE A 589 14.49 -16.49 8.73
N ALA A 590 13.65 -15.62 8.16
CA ALA A 590 14.03 -14.66 7.12
C ALA A 590 14.99 -13.57 7.62
N ALA A 591 14.78 -13.05 8.84
CA ALA A 591 15.65 -12.06 9.46
C ALA A 591 17.09 -12.57 9.64
N ARG A 592 17.24 -13.84 10.05
CA ARG A 592 18.53 -14.52 10.20
C ARG A 592 19.12 -14.99 8.86
N GLY A 593 18.27 -15.29 7.88
CA GLY A 593 18.59 -15.43 6.46
C GLY A 593 19.26 -16.74 6.01
N ASP A 594 20.01 -17.44 6.86
CA ASP A 594 20.82 -18.61 6.45
C ASP A 594 20.00 -19.73 5.78
N ALA A 595 18.85 -20.09 6.36
CA ALA A 595 17.96 -21.09 5.78
C ALA A 595 17.21 -20.61 4.52
N VAL A 596 17.08 -19.29 4.34
CA VAL A 596 16.27 -18.66 3.28
C VAL A 596 17.05 -18.45 1.98
N LYS A 597 18.39 -18.48 2.02
CA LYS A 597 19.30 -18.26 0.88
C LYS A 597 18.84 -18.88 -0.45
N LYS A 598 18.36 -20.13 -0.43
CA LYS A 598 17.93 -20.86 -1.65
C LYS A 598 16.60 -20.37 -2.24
N ASP A 599 15.63 -20.05 -1.38
CA ASP A 599 14.23 -19.83 -1.75
C ASP A 599 13.75 -18.41 -1.39
N HIS A 600 14.67 -17.44 -1.28
CA HIS A 600 14.37 -16.11 -0.76
C HIS A 600 13.26 -15.38 -1.55
N HIS A 601 13.16 -15.55 -2.88
CA HIS A 601 12.03 -15.02 -3.67
C HIS A 601 10.67 -15.61 -3.26
N ARG A 602 10.63 -16.90 -2.87
CA ARG A 602 9.41 -17.55 -2.36
C ARG A 602 9.01 -16.95 -1.01
N VAL A 603 9.99 -16.71 -0.13
CA VAL A 603 9.77 -16.10 1.19
C VAL A 603 9.34 -14.63 1.09
N VAL A 604 9.96 -13.82 0.21
CA VAL A 604 9.53 -12.44 -0.09
C VAL A 604 8.05 -12.42 -0.44
N ARG A 605 7.65 -13.19 -1.46
CA ARG A 605 6.25 -13.24 -1.92
C ARG A 605 5.30 -13.76 -0.84
N TRP A 606 5.66 -14.84 -0.14
CA TRP A 606 4.81 -15.38 0.92
C TRP A 606 4.61 -14.38 2.06
N LEU A 607 5.63 -13.58 2.39
CA LEU A 607 5.47 -12.47 3.34
C LEU A 607 4.68 -11.28 2.76
N ASP A 608 4.70 -11.03 1.44
CA ASP A 608 3.79 -10.05 0.84
C ASP A 608 2.30 -10.44 0.98
N ASP A 609 2.00 -11.74 0.98
CA ASP A 609 0.65 -12.25 1.17
C ASP A 609 0.21 -12.29 2.67
N HIS A 610 1.15 -12.21 3.64
CA HIS A 610 0.87 -12.43 5.08
C HIS A 610 1.42 -11.36 6.06
N ASP A 611 2.15 -10.33 5.61
CA ASP A 611 2.82 -9.41 6.56
C ASP A 611 1.89 -8.53 7.41
N ALA A 612 0.57 -8.59 7.21
CA ALA A 612 -0.43 -7.98 8.08
C ALA A 612 -0.41 -8.55 9.52
N ASP A 613 -0.05 -9.83 9.70
CA ASP A 613 0.02 -10.50 11.01
C ASP A 613 1.28 -10.14 11.83
N LEU A 614 2.20 -9.38 11.25
CA LEU A 614 3.50 -9.02 11.85
C LEU A 614 3.48 -7.64 12.49
N ASP A 615 4.13 -7.56 13.66
CA ASP A 615 4.59 -6.31 14.25
C ASP A 615 5.66 -5.62 13.38
N ALA A 616 5.82 -4.31 13.56
CA ALA A 616 6.71 -3.49 12.76
C ALA A 616 8.18 -3.96 12.84
N ARG A 617 8.61 -4.49 13.99
CA ARG A 617 10.00 -4.91 14.19
C ARG A 617 10.30 -6.23 13.49
N THR A 618 9.46 -7.24 13.69
CA THR A 618 9.61 -8.55 13.00
C THR A 618 9.54 -8.37 11.49
N LEU A 619 8.61 -7.56 10.98
CA LEU A 619 8.50 -7.27 9.55
C LEU A 619 9.76 -6.59 9.01
N TRP A 620 10.27 -5.55 9.68
CA TRP A 620 11.49 -4.87 9.25
C TRP A 620 12.72 -5.78 9.31
N LEU A 621 12.89 -6.53 10.40
CA LEU A 621 13.99 -7.48 10.57
C LEU A 621 13.99 -8.55 9.47
N ALA A 622 12.81 -9.10 9.12
CA ALA A 622 12.66 -10.07 8.04
C ALA A 622 13.00 -9.48 6.67
N ARG A 623 12.49 -8.29 6.35
CA ARG A 623 12.75 -7.60 5.07
C ARG A 623 14.22 -7.17 4.96
N ALA A 624 14.85 -6.72 6.04
CA ALA A 624 16.29 -6.46 6.10
C ALA A 624 17.15 -7.73 5.95
N GLY A 625 16.71 -8.86 6.51
CA GLY A 625 17.32 -10.17 6.27
C GLY A 625 17.28 -10.55 4.79
N LEU A 626 16.11 -10.47 4.17
CA LEU A 626 15.92 -10.76 2.74
C LEU A 626 16.70 -9.80 1.83
N ALA A 627 16.71 -8.50 2.14
CA ALA A 627 17.45 -7.50 1.38
C ALA A 627 18.97 -7.74 1.43
N ARG A 628 19.52 -8.19 2.58
CA ARG A 628 20.92 -8.62 2.68
C ARG A 628 21.21 -9.83 1.78
N LEU A 629 20.29 -10.80 1.68
CA LEU A 629 20.44 -11.96 0.78
C LEU A 629 20.36 -11.58 -0.70
N ALA A 630 19.53 -10.60 -1.04
CA ALA A 630 19.35 -10.08 -2.40
C ALA A 630 20.47 -9.11 -2.85
N GLY A 631 21.47 -8.84 -2.01
CA GLY A 631 22.59 -7.94 -2.33
C GLY A 631 22.29 -6.44 -2.15
N GLY A 632 21.22 -6.09 -1.41
CA GLY A 632 20.82 -4.70 -1.14
C GLY A 632 19.50 -4.32 -1.81
N ASP A 633 18.40 -5.05 -1.54
CA ASP A 633 17.06 -4.68 -2.04
C ASP A 633 16.49 -3.44 -1.32
N THR A 634 16.92 -2.26 -1.78
CA THR A 634 16.46 -0.96 -1.29
C THR A 634 15.00 -0.67 -1.66
N LEU A 635 14.47 -1.27 -2.74
CA LEU A 635 13.08 -1.09 -3.14
C LEU A 635 12.13 -1.89 -2.22
N GLY A 636 12.46 -3.16 -1.95
CA GLY A 636 11.73 -3.98 -0.99
C GLY A 636 11.77 -3.41 0.43
N LEU A 637 12.89 -2.79 0.83
CA LEU A 637 12.98 -2.03 2.08
C LEU A 637 12.15 -0.74 2.07
N ALA A 638 12.16 0.04 0.99
CA ALA A 638 11.31 1.24 0.88
C ALA A 638 9.82 0.89 0.96
N GLN A 639 9.38 -0.17 0.26
CA GLN A 639 8.02 -0.68 0.33
C GLN A 639 7.67 -1.20 1.74
N ALA A 640 8.59 -1.89 2.41
CA ALA A 640 8.39 -2.35 3.79
C ALA A 640 8.26 -1.17 4.78
N ARG A 641 9.09 -0.12 4.64
CA ARG A 641 8.97 1.11 5.41
C ARG A 641 7.60 1.73 5.18
N ASP A 642 7.20 1.92 3.92
CA ASP A 642 5.96 2.62 3.60
C ASP A 642 4.72 1.86 4.11
N ARG A 643 4.72 0.51 4.06
CA ARG A 643 3.71 -0.33 4.72
C ARG A 643 3.69 -0.16 6.24
N ILE A 644 4.85 -0.08 6.89
CA ILE A 644 4.94 0.11 8.35
C ILE A 644 4.50 1.53 8.76
N LEU A 645 4.98 2.57 8.07
CA LEU A 645 4.61 3.96 8.35
C LEU A 645 3.11 4.19 8.17
N ALA A 646 2.48 3.60 7.14
CA ALA A 646 1.04 3.61 6.97
C ALA A 646 0.29 2.98 8.16
N ARG A 647 0.77 1.84 8.71
CA ARG A 647 0.21 1.25 9.95
C ARG A 647 0.42 2.15 11.17
N LEU A 648 1.52 2.89 11.21
CA LEU A 648 1.82 3.89 12.25
C LEU A 648 1.17 5.27 11.98
N ALA A 649 0.29 5.41 10.98
CA ALA A 649 -0.43 6.66 10.73
C ALA A 649 -1.40 7.01 11.89
N GLY A 650 -1.89 6.01 12.63
CA GLY A 650 -2.64 6.18 13.88
C GLY A 650 -1.78 6.52 15.09
N GLY A 651 -0.50 6.11 15.07
CA GLY A 651 0.38 5.93 16.24
C GLY A 651 0.71 4.45 16.41
N LEU A 652 1.50 4.06 17.40
CA LEU A 652 1.82 2.65 17.70
C LEU A 652 0.57 1.87 18.14
N PRO A 653 0.08 0.86 17.37
CA PRO A 653 -1.05 0.05 17.79
C PRO A 653 -0.59 -0.95 18.85
N VAL A 654 -0.80 -0.57 20.11
CA VAL A 654 -0.24 -1.26 21.28
C VAL A 654 -0.57 -2.74 21.32
N GLU A 655 -1.75 -3.14 20.84
CA GLU A 655 -2.14 -4.54 20.65
C GLU A 655 -1.13 -5.37 19.87
N ARG A 656 -0.76 -4.94 18.65
CA ARG A 656 0.09 -5.69 17.73
C ARG A 656 1.55 -5.62 18.16
N GLU A 657 1.99 -4.43 18.58
CA GLU A 657 3.39 -4.13 18.78
C GLU A 657 3.90 -4.55 20.17
N LEU A 658 3.09 -4.46 21.24
CA LEU A 658 3.56 -4.72 22.62
C LEU A 658 3.27 -6.15 23.12
N PRO A 659 4.20 -6.76 23.89
CA PRO A 659 3.92 -7.93 24.72
C PRO A 659 2.75 -7.69 25.69
N SER A 660 2.04 -8.76 26.07
CA SER A 660 0.93 -8.72 27.03
C SER A 660 1.25 -7.95 28.32
N PHE A 661 2.36 -8.24 29.00
CA PHE A 661 2.72 -7.55 30.24
C PHE A 661 2.94 -6.03 30.12
N LEU A 662 3.26 -5.52 28.92
CA LEU A 662 3.43 -4.06 28.70
C LEU A 662 2.10 -3.37 28.40
N ARG A 663 1.21 -4.02 27.62
CA ARG A 663 -0.20 -3.62 27.51
C ARG A 663 -0.91 -3.64 28.86
N PHE A 664 -0.42 -4.48 29.77
CA PHE A 664 -0.99 -4.77 31.09
C PHE A 664 -0.04 -4.41 32.24
N ALA A 665 0.86 -3.43 32.06
CA ALA A 665 1.87 -3.07 33.09
C ALA A 665 1.25 -2.58 34.41
N GLY A 666 0.03 -2.03 34.36
CA GLY A 666 -0.81 -1.73 35.55
C GLY A 666 -1.92 -2.75 35.84
N ARG A 667 -1.96 -3.89 35.15
CA ARG A 667 -3.04 -4.90 35.23
C ARG A 667 -2.59 -6.34 35.50
N SER A 668 -1.29 -6.65 35.52
CA SER A 668 -0.80 -8.02 35.73
C SER A 668 0.33 -8.11 36.75
N GLY A 669 0.09 -8.91 37.80
CA GLY A 669 1.09 -9.58 38.62
C GLY A 669 1.96 -8.70 39.52
N ALA A 670 2.84 -7.91 38.92
CA ALA A 670 4.17 -7.69 39.45
C ALA A 670 4.40 -6.29 40.07
N LEU A 671 3.83 -5.24 39.46
CA LEU A 671 3.87 -3.86 39.99
C LEU A 671 2.49 -3.24 40.26
N GLY A 672 1.48 -4.10 40.40
CA GLY A 672 0.25 -3.79 41.13
C GLY A 672 -1.04 -4.07 40.35
N ASN A 673 -1.93 -4.82 40.99
CA ASN A 673 -3.30 -5.07 40.51
C ASN A 673 -4.18 -3.79 40.45
N ALA A 674 -3.65 -2.65 40.92
CA ALA A 674 -4.38 -1.42 41.15
C ALA A 674 -5.04 -0.85 39.88
N SER A 675 -4.32 -0.67 38.77
CA SER A 675 -4.91 -0.05 37.57
C SER A 675 -6.02 -0.93 36.98
N GLY A 676 -5.76 -2.23 36.75
CA GLY A 676 -6.76 -3.17 36.25
C GLY A 676 -8.02 -3.26 37.12
N GLU A 677 -7.87 -3.27 38.45
CA GLU A 677 -9.01 -3.29 39.37
C GLU A 677 -9.75 -1.95 39.43
N HIS A 678 -9.04 -0.81 39.42
CA HIS A 678 -9.64 0.53 39.38
C HIS A 678 -10.43 0.77 38.09
N LEU A 679 -9.88 0.39 36.93
CA LEU A 679 -10.59 0.45 35.64
C LEU A 679 -11.85 -0.44 35.65
N SER A 680 -11.75 -1.65 36.21
CA SER A 680 -12.89 -2.57 36.36
C SER A 680 -13.97 -1.98 37.27
N LYS A 681 -13.59 -1.41 38.43
CA LYS A 681 -14.48 -0.70 39.36
C LYS A 681 -15.15 0.51 38.70
N ALA A 682 -14.40 1.28 37.90
CA ALA A 682 -14.92 2.46 37.19
C ALA A 682 -15.93 2.09 36.10
N LEU A 683 -15.67 1.06 35.28
CA LEU A 683 -16.66 0.57 34.30
C LEU A 683 -17.91 -0.02 34.96
N ASN A 684 -17.77 -0.72 36.10
CA ASN A 684 -18.91 -1.20 36.88
C ASN A 684 -19.76 -0.02 37.38
N ALA A 685 -19.13 0.97 38.03
CA ALA A 685 -19.81 2.16 38.55
C ALA A 685 -20.46 2.99 37.44
N LEU A 686 -19.83 3.11 36.26
CA LEU A 686 -20.41 3.75 35.09
C LEU A 686 -21.64 2.99 34.57
N ALA A 687 -21.58 1.65 34.49
CA ALA A 687 -22.72 0.84 34.07
C ALA A 687 -23.90 0.96 35.04
N ASP A 688 -23.66 0.87 36.36
CA ASP A 688 -24.67 1.04 37.41
C ASP A 688 -25.29 2.45 37.37
N LYS A 689 -24.47 3.48 37.14
CA LYS A 689 -24.91 4.86 36.97
C LYS A 689 -25.79 5.04 35.73
N ILE A 690 -25.43 4.45 34.59
CA ILE A 690 -26.23 4.53 33.36
C ILE A 690 -27.57 3.80 33.55
N GLY A 691 -27.56 2.63 34.19
CA GLY A 691 -28.77 1.85 34.49
C GLY A 691 -29.75 2.58 35.42
N SER A 692 -29.22 3.16 36.51
CA SER A 692 -30.00 3.87 37.54
C SER A 692 -30.45 5.28 37.16
N THR A 693 -29.78 5.95 36.21
CA THR A 693 -30.09 7.34 35.84
C THR A 693 -31.45 7.47 35.16
N ARG A 694 -32.35 8.24 35.81
CA ARG A 694 -33.64 8.66 35.24
C ARG A 694 -33.43 9.88 34.31
N ARG A 695 -33.19 9.61 33.03
CA ARG A 695 -33.12 10.65 31.98
C ARG A 695 -34.49 11.32 31.74
N LYS A 696 -34.45 12.48 31.08
CA LYS A 696 -35.60 13.15 30.47
C LYS A 696 -35.63 12.86 28.95
N PRO A 697 -36.21 11.74 28.47
CA PRO A 697 -36.27 11.45 27.05
C PRO A 697 -37.22 12.41 26.31
N SER A 698 -36.83 12.76 25.09
CA SER A 698 -37.67 13.42 24.09
C SER A 698 -38.86 12.52 23.69
N PRO A 699 -40.05 13.07 23.39
CA PRO A 699 -41.20 12.29 22.91
C PRO A 699 -40.96 11.54 21.59
N VAL A 700 -39.93 11.93 20.83
CA VAL A 700 -39.53 11.30 19.57
C VAL A 700 -38.30 10.39 19.72
N GLU A 701 -37.89 10.02 20.93
CA GLU A 701 -36.74 9.14 21.17
C GLU A 701 -37.10 7.64 21.00
N ALA A 702 -36.13 6.81 20.62
CA ALA A 702 -36.29 5.37 20.49
C ALA A 702 -36.71 4.70 21.82
N PRO A 703 -37.47 3.58 21.79
CA PRO A 703 -37.76 2.79 22.99
C PRO A 703 -36.50 2.49 23.80
N LYS A 704 -36.47 2.88 25.08
CA LYS A 704 -35.26 2.90 25.93
C LYS A 704 -34.41 1.63 25.82
N HIS A 705 -35.05 0.46 25.78
CA HIS A 705 -34.38 -0.85 25.75
C HIS A 705 -33.48 -1.03 24.52
N LEU A 706 -33.83 -0.46 23.34
CA LEU A 706 -32.99 -0.53 22.14
C LEU A 706 -31.68 0.23 22.33
N THR A 707 -31.78 1.50 22.78
CA THR A 707 -30.61 2.31 23.13
C THR A 707 -29.77 1.66 24.24
N THR A 708 -30.41 1.07 25.26
CA THR A 708 -29.69 0.37 26.34
C THR A 708 -28.95 -0.88 25.85
N ALA A 709 -29.46 -1.61 24.87
CA ALA A 709 -28.74 -2.74 24.29
C ALA A 709 -27.45 -2.31 23.55
N TYR A 710 -27.49 -1.21 22.81
CA TYR A 710 -26.30 -0.64 22.18
C TYR A 710 -25.30 -0.08 23.21
N VAL A 711 -25.77 0.50 24.32
CA VAL A 711 -24.92 0.83 25.48
C VAL A 711 -24.22 -0.42 26.04
N SER A 712 -24.90 -1.56 26.14
CA SER A 712 -24.28 -2.82 26.58
C SER A 712 -23.18 -3.30 25.62
N PHE A 713 -23.29 -3.07 24.32
CA PHE A 713 -22.20 -3.34 23.37
C PHE A 713 -21.00 -2.40 23.56
N GLN A 714 -21.24 -1.10 23.79
CA GLN A 714 -20.16 -0.13 24.07
C GLN A 714 -19.44 -0.48 25.38
N LEU A 715 -20.19 -0.77 26.45
CA LEU A 715 -19.65 -1.29 27.70
C LEU A 715 -18.86 -2.60 27.49
N ALA A 716 -19.39 -3.55 26.72
CA ALA A 716 -18.71 -4.81 26.42
C ALA A 716 -17.35 -4.58 25.74
N HIS A 717 -17.25 -3.63 24.82
CA HIS A 717 -15.97 -3.24 24.21
C HIS A 717 -15.01 -2.65 25.25
N GLY A 718 -15.50 -1.79 26.16
CA GLY A 718 -14.72 -1.31 27.30
C GLY A 718 -14.17 -2.44 28.17
N TYR A 719 -15.03 -3.39 28.58
CA TYR A 719 -14.60 -4.58 29.33
C TYR A 719 -13.60 -5.44 28.56
N ALA A 720 -13.76 -5.60 27.24
CA ALA A 720 -12.82 -6.32 26.40
C ALA A 720 -11.43 -5.66 26.39
N ARG A 721 -11.37 -4.35 26.14
CA ARG A 721 -10.14 -3.52 26.17
C ARG A 721 -9.43 -3.53 27.54
N ILE A 722 -10.16 -3.72 28.64
CA ILE A 722 -9.57 -3.86 29.99
C ILE A 722 -9.30 -5.31 30.43
N GLY A 723 -9.44 -6.31 29.55
CA GLY A 723 -9.15 -7.73 29.83
C GLY A 723 -10.28 -8.52 30.50
N GLN A 724 -11.43 -7.89 30.76
CA GLN A 724 -12.61 -8.49 31.41
C GLN A 724 -13.47 -9.27 30.41
N HIS A 725 -12.84 -10.18 29.65
CA HIS A 725 -13.43 -10.87 28.50
C HIS A 725 -14.73 -11.64 28.81
N VAL A 726 -14.85 -12.21 30.02
CA VAL A 726 -16.06 -12.92 30.46
C VAL A 726 -17.24 -11.95 30.62
N ARG A 727 -17.02 -10.77 31.22
CA ARG A 727 -18.06 -9.74 31.37
C ARG A 727 -18.43 -9.13 30.01
N ALA A 728 -17.44 -8.94 29.13
CA ALA A 728 -17.67 -8.48 27.76
C ALA A 728 -18.58 -9.43 26.97
N ARG A 729 -18.29 -10.74 26.96
CA ARG A 729 -19.13 -11.74 26.27
C ARG A 729 -20.52 -11.88 26.91
N ALA A 730 -20.64 -11.76 28.23
CA ALA A 730 -21.95 -11.72 28.90
C ALA A 730 -22.81 -10.53 28.42
N LEU A 731 -22.24 -9.32 28.38
CA LEU A 731 -22.93 -8.12 27.90
C LEU A 731 -23.33 -8.20 26.41
N VAL A 732 -22.52 -8.85 25.57
CA VAL A 732 -22.89 -9.15 24.16
C VAL A 732 -24.11 -10.09 24.09
N VAL A 733 -24.21 -11.08 24.97
CA VAL A 733 -25.38 -11.98 25.04
C VAL A 733 -26.61 -11.22 25.54
N GLU A 734 -26.49 -10.44 26.62
CA GLU A 734 -27.55 -9.57 27.14
C GLU A 734 -28.09 -8.60 26.06
N ALA A 735 -27.19 -7.95 25.32
CA ALA A 735 -27.55 -7.02 24.24
C ALA A 735 -28.24 -7.71 23.05
N ARG A 736 -27.75 -8.89 22.64
CA ARG A 736 -28.38 -9.70 21.59
C ARG A 736 -29.78 -10.16 21.98
N GLN A 737 -29.99 -10.55 23.25
CA GLN A 737 -31.31 -10.93 23.76
C GLN A 737 -32.27 -9.72 23.77
N ALA A 738 -31.81 -8.56 24.23
CA ALA A 738 -32.60 -7.33 24.27
C ALA A 738 -33.03 -6.81 22.87
N LEU A 739 -32.28 -7.15 21.81
CA LEU A 739 -32.59 -6.81 20.42
C LEU A 739 -33.22 -7.96 19.62
N ALA A 740 -33.43 -9.14 20.21
CA ALA A 740 -33.90 -10.32 19.48
C ALA A 740 -35.25 -10.09 18.77
N ALA A 741 -36.18 -9.36 19.40
CA ALA A 741 -37.50 -9.03 18.85
C ALA A 741 -37.47 -8.08 17.63
N VAL A 742 -36.36 -7.39 17.39
CA VAL A 742 -36.13 -6.50 16.23
C VAL A 742 -34.99 -7.00 15.33
N SER A 743 -34.48 -8.21 15.55
CA SER A 743 -33.31 -8.75 14.84
C SER A 743 -33.52 -9.00 13.35
N THR A 744 -34.76 -8.97 12.87
CA THR A 744 -35.14 -9.02 11.44
C THR A 744 -35.04 -7.66 10.73
N ASP A 745 -34.92 -6.55 11.47
CA ASP A 745 -34.64 -5.25 10.87
C ASP A 745 -33.17 -5.18 10.41
N ALA A 746 -32.94 -4.66 9.21
CA ALA A 746 -31.62 -4.68 8.57
C ALA A 746 -30.59 -3.78 9.26
N VAL A 747 -31.01 -2.68 9.90
CA VAL A 747 -30.14 -1.78 10.66
C VAL A 747 -29.73 -2.44 11.97
N HIS A 748 -30.68 -3.03 12.70
CA HIS A 748 -30.39 -3.80 13.91
C HIS A 748 -29.52 -5.03 13.63
N ALA A 749 -29.83 -5.80 12.58
CA ALA A 749 -29.06 -6.97 12.18
C ALA A 749 -27.58 -6.63 11.88
N TYR A 750 -27.34 -5.55 11.11
CA TYR A 750 -25.99 -5.11 10.80
C TYR A 750 -25.23 -4.61 12.04
N LEU A 751 -25.83 -3.70 12.81
CA LEU A 751 -25.14 -3.07 13.95
C LEU A 751 -24.84 -4.06 15.08
N VAL A 752 -25.74 -5.03 15.33
CA VAL A 752 -25.50 -6.12 16.29
C VAL A 752 -24.31 -6.99 15.87
N ALA A 753 -24.15 -7.26 14.58
CA ALA A 753 -23.04 -8.06 14.07
C ALA A 753 -21.72 -7.27 14.07
N ALA A 754 -21.74 -6.01 13.65
CA ALA A 754 -20.57 -5.13 13.64
C ALA A 754 -20.04 -4.85 15.07
N PHE A 755 -20.90 -4.50 16.03
CA PHE A 755 -20.47 -4.34 17.42
C PHE A 755 -19.95 -5.64 18.03
N ALA A 756 -20.59 -6.79 17.77
CA ALA A 756 -20.10 -8.06 18.28
C ALA A 756 -18.72 -8.43 17.69
N ALA A 757 -18.47 -8.12 16.41
CA ALA A 757 -17.16 -8.28 15.81
C ALA A 757 -16.10 -7.37 16.47
N ARG A 758 -16.41 -6.08 16.71
CA ARG A 758 -15.52 -5.15 17.42
C ARG A 758 -15.20 -5.60 18.86
N VAL A 759 -16.19 -6.12 19.60
CA VAL A 759 -15.96 -6.65 20.95
C VAL A 759 -15.04 -7.87 20.91
N GLU A 760 -15.25 -8.81 19.97
CA GLU A 760 -14.43 -10.02 19.89
C GLU A 760 -13.01 -9.73 19.35
N GLN A 761 -12.84 -8.77 18.44
CA GLN A 761 -11.54 -8.21 18.04
C GLN A 761 -10.78 -7.63 19.25
N ALA A 762 -11.46 -6.83 20.09
CA ALA A 762 -10.88 -6.29 21.33
C ALA A 762 -10.56 -7.38 22.37
N ILE A 763 -11.34 -8.46 22.44
CA ILE A 763 -11.03 -9.63 23.31
C ILE A 763 -9.78 -10.35 22.82
N GLN A 764 -9.62 -10.50 21.51
CA GLN A 764 -8.46 -11.15 20.89
C GLN A 764 -7.19 -10.29 20.96
N GLY A 765 -7.30 -9.02 21.37
CA GLY A 765 -6.18 -8.08 21.33
C GLY A 765 -5.74 -7.81 19.88
N LEU A 766 -6.70 -7.64 18.98
CA LEU A 766 -6.47 -7.16 17.62
C LEU A 766 -6.55 -5.61 17.59
N PRO A 767 -5.71 -4.93 16.78
CA PRO A 767 -5.71 -3.47 16.70
C PRO A 767 -7.06 -2.88 16.25
N PRO A 768 -7.40 -1.64 16.62
CA PRO A 768 -8.62 -0.98 16.17
C PRO A 768 -8.76 -0.90 14.64
N GLU A 769 -7.65 -0.75 13.91
CA GLU A 769 -7.64 -0.70 12.45
C GLU A 769 -8.01 -2.02 11.75
N THR A 770 -8.17 -3.12 12.49
CA THR A 770 -8.55 -4.43 11.94
C THR A 770 -9.88 -4.31 11.18
N ALA A 771 -9.91 -4.77 9.93
CA ALA A 771 -11.12 -4.73 9.11
C ALA A 771 -12.29 -5.49 9.76
N LEU A 772 -13.52 -5.02 9.55
CA LEU A 772 -14.71 -5.79 9.90
C LEU A 772 -14.82 -7.03 8.97
N PRO A 773 -15.33 -8.19 9.45
CA PRO A 773 -15.48 -9.38 8.64
C PRO A 773 -16.19 -9.15 7.30
N GLU A 774 -15.63 -9.68 6.21
CA GLU A 774 -16.08 -9.46 4.82
C GLU A 774 -17.61 -9.55 4.59
N PRO A 775 -18.37 -10.51 5.17
CA PRO A 775 -19.83 -10.57 4.99
C PRO A 775 -20.57 -9.31 5.44
N LEU A 776 -20.01 -8.55 6.39
CA LEU A 776 -20.56 -7.26 6.81
C LEU A 776 -20.42 -6.20 5.72
N GLY A 777 -19.36 -6.23 4.91
CA GLY A 777 -19.21 -5.36 3.75
C GLY A 777 -20.31 -5.60 2.72
N SER A 778 -20.63 -6.86 2.43
CA SER A 778 -21.75 -7.24 1.55
C SER A 778 -23.11 -6.83 2.15
N GLN A 779 -23.33 -7.07 3.44
CA GLN A 779 -24.55 -6.66 4.13
C GLN A 779 -24.74 -5.13 4.12
N LEU A 780 -23.69 -4.38 4.38
CA LEU A 780 -23.64 -2.91 4.38
C LEU A 780 -23.87 -2.30 2.98
N ALA A 781 -23.49 -3.01 1.92
CA ALA A 781 -23.77 -2.63 0.53
C ALA A 781 -25.21 -2.96 0.11
N ALA A 782 -25.85 -3.95 0.73
CA ALA A 782 -27.23 -4.37 0.43
C ALA A 782 -28.33 -3.56 1.15
N LEU A 783 -27.97 -2.65 2.07
CA LEU A 783 -28.93 -1.80 2.78
C LEU A 783 -29.58 -0.76 1.84
N ASP A 784 -30.88 -0.51 2.03
CA ASP A 784 -31.56 0.60 1.36
C ASP A 784 -31.03 1.97 1.84
N ARG A 785 -31.31 3.03 1.08
CA ARG A 785 -30.80 4.40 1.35
C ARG A 785 -31.11 4.92 2.77
N VAL A 786 -32.25 4.56 3.36
CA VAL A 786 -32.68 5.02 4.70
C VAL A 786 -32.10 4.12 5.80
N ALA A 787 -32.09 2.80 5.62
CA ALA A 787 -31.38 1.90 6.53
C ALA A 787 -29.88 2.23 6.58
N ARG A 788 -29.27 2.41 5.40
CA ARG A 788 -27.85 2.75 5.25
C ARG A 788 -27.50 4.08 5.91
N TYR A 789 -28.33 5.11 5.75
CA TYR A 789 -28.15 6.40 6.44
C TYR A 789 -28.13 6.25 7.97
N LYS A 790 -29.04 5.45 8.54
CA LYS A 790 -29.06 5.24 10.00
C LYS A 790 -27.78 4.56 10.46
N VAL A 791 -27.40 3.45 9.80
CA VAL A 791 -26.14 2.73 10.08
C VAL A 791 -24.94 3.67 9.98
N ASP A 792 -24.82 4.44 8.89
CA ASP A 792 -23.70 5.34 8.69
C ASP A 792 -23.70 6.49 9.70
N ARG A 793 -24.85 7.01 10.16
CA ARG A 793 -24.92 8.01 11.25
C ARG A 793 -24.37 7.50 12.58
N LEU A 794 -24.48 6.21 12.88
CA LEU A 794 -23.86 5.63 14.08
C LEU A 794 -22.37 5.31 13.86
N ARG A 795 -21.98 4.88 12.65
CA ARG A 795 -20.57 4.70 12.26
C ARG A 795 -19.78 6.02 12.29
N GLU A 796 -20.37 7.11 11.79
CA GLU A 796 -19.82 8.48 11.84
C GLU A 796 -19.56 8.95 13.28
N ALA A 797 -20.43 8.60 14.22
CA ALA A 797 -20.36 9.02 15.62
C ALA A 797 -19.51 8.09 16.51
N SER A 798 -19.40 6.80 16.16
CA SER A 798 -18.78 5.75 16.98
C SER A 798 -17.36 5.44 16.54
N ARG A 799 -16.39 5.78 17.38
CA ARG A 799 -14.98 5.37 17.24
C ARG A 799 -14.79 3.87 17.52
N ILE A 800 -15.76 3.19 18.13
CA ILE A 800 -15.75 1.73 18.26
C ILE A 800 -16.08 1.07 16.92
N LEU A 801 -17.10 1.55 16.19
CA LEU A 801 -17.42 1.01 14.87
C LEU A 801 -16.36 1.43 13.84
N GLU A 802 -16.05 2.73 13.75
CA GLU A 802 -15.08 3.28 12.80
C GLU A 802 -13.96 4.09 13.52
N PRO A 803 -12.85 3.44 13.89
CA PRO A 803 -11.73 4.10 14.55
C PRO A 803 -10.86 4.95 13.60
N LEU A 804 -10.88 4.67 12.28
CA LEU A 804 -10.10 5.38 11.26
C LEU A 804 -10.96 6.29 10.37
N GLU A 805 -11.65 5.73 9.37
CA GLU A 805 -12.41 6.47 8.36
C GLU A 805 -13.85 6.73 8.82
N ARG A 806 -14.26 7.99 8.97
CA ARG A 806 -15.65 8.33 9.30
C ARG A 806 -16.46 8.59 8.03
N PRO A 807 -17.56 7.83 7.79
CA PRO A 807 -18.44 8.10 6.65
C PRO A 807 -19.21 9.41 6.88
N ASP A 808 -19.21 10.32 5.90
CA ASP A 808 -20.19 11.42 5.87
C ASP A 808 -21.57 10.85 5.48
N ALA A 809 -22.34 10.46 6.50
CA ALA A 809 -23.66 9.89 6.30
C ALA A 809 -24.65 10.92 5.75
N ILE A 810 -24.48 12.22 6.06
CA ILE A 810 -25.42 13.27 5.64
C ILE A 810 -25.23 13.59 4.16
N GLY A 811 -23.99 13.80 3.70
CA GLY A 811 -23.69 14.02 2.28
C GLY A 811 -24.02 12.79 1.42
N ALA A 812 -23.61 11.59 1.88
CA ALA A 812 -23.93 10.34 1.20
C ALA A 812 -25.44 10.09 1.07
N PHE A 813 -26.22 10.34 2.14
CA PHE A 813 -27.67 10.25 2.08
C PHE A 813 -28.29 11.30 1.16
N SER A 814 -27.77 12.54 1.16
CA SER A 814 -28.37 13.67 0.45
C SER A 814 -28.26 13.59 -1.08
N LYS A 815 -27.35 12.77 -1.63
CA LYS A 815 -27.08 12.61 -3.09
C LYS A 815 -26.70 13.91 -3.83
N ARG A 816 -26.47 15.01 -3.11
CA ARG A 816 -25.88 16.26 -3.59
C ARG A 816 -24.86 16.74 -2.59
N GLN A 817 -23.64 16.23 -2.69
CA GLN A 817 -22.48 16.98 -2.22
C GLN A 817 -21.25 16.59 -3.03
N HIS A 818 -20.43 17.59 -3.31
CA HIS A 818 -19.03 17.41 -3.67
C HIS A 818 -18.29 16.98 -2.39
N ASP A 819 -17.12 16.36 -2.51
CA ASP A 819 -16.20 16.27 -1.37
C ASP A 819 -15.98 17.69 -0.82
N SER A 820 -15.95 17.86 0.50
CA SER A 820 -15.83 19.17 1.15
C SER A 820 -14.54 19.91 0.75
N ARG A 821 -13.49 19.15 0.39
CA ARG A 821 -12.21 19.65 -0.11
C ARG A 821 -12.24 19.88 -1.62
N GLY A 822 -13.30 19.46 -2.33
CA GLY A 822 -13.58 19.70 -3.75
C GLY A 822 -13.60 18.43 -4.62
N PRO A 823 -14.23 18.48 -5.81
CA PRO A 823 -14.42 17.33 -6.69
C PRO A 823 -13.11 16.66 -7.16
N GLU A 824 -11.99 17.37 -7.09
CA GLU A 824 -10.66 16.88 -7.43
C GLU A 824 -10.21 15.75 -6.47
N PHE A 825 -10.43 15.93 -5.16
CA PHE A 825 -10.07 14.94 -4.15
C PHE A 825 -11.00 13.72 -4.16
N ALA A 826 -12.25 13.91 -4.63
CA ALA A 826 -13.14 12.78 -4.91
C ALA A 826 -12.60 11.90 -6.07
N ALA A 827 -11.98 12.51 -7.08
CA ALA A 827 -11.38 11.78 -8.20
C ALA A 827 -10.12 11.00 -7.80
N LEU A 828 -9.31 11.50 -6.85
CA LEU A 828 -8.13 10.79 -6.32
C LEU A 828 -8.47 9.40 -5.76
N ARG A 829 -9.65 9.24 -5.14
CA ARG A 829 -10.10 7.94 -4.59
C ARG A 829 -10.27 6.87 -5.66
N ALA A 830 -10.51 7.25 -6.92
CA ALA A 830 -10.60 6.32 -8.05
C ALA A 830 -9.22 5.93 -8.63
N LEU A 831 -8.14 6.61 -8.24
CA LEU A 831 -6.77 6.29 -8.69
C LEU A 831 -6.14 5.27 -7.73
N SER A 832 -6.20 3.99 -8.08
CA SER A 832 -5.58 2.90 -7.29
C SER A 832 -4.05 2.81 -7.42
N ASP A 833 -3.46 3.44 -8.44
CA ASP A 833 -2.00 3.54 -8.58
C ASP A 833 -1.44 4.73 -7.77
N PRO A 834 -0.53 4.50 -6.80
CA PRO A 834 0.13 5.57 -6.06
C PRO A 834 0.92 6.54 -6.94
N THR A 835 1.46 6.09 -8.08
CA THR A 835 2.24 6.95 -8.98
C THR A 835 1.33 7.96 -9.71
N ALA A 836 0.22 7.49 -10.28
CA ALA A 836 -0.82 8.34 -10.85
C ALA A 836 -1.45 9.27 -9.79
N ARG A 837 -1.72 8.77 -8.57
CA ARG A 837 -2.26 9.58 -7.47
C ARG A 837 -1.27 10.68 -7.07
N ALA A 838 0.01 10.37 -6.88
CA ALA A 838 1.06 11.36 -6.59
C ALA A 838 1.20 12.41 -7.70
N LYS A 839 1.15 12.00 -8.98
CA LYS A 839 1.17 12.93 -10.11
C LYS A 839 -0.01 13.90 -10.10
N GLU A 840 -1.21 13.42 -9.79
CA GLU A 840 -2.41 14.25 -9.75
C GLU A 840 -2.44 15.18 -8.53
N ILE A 841 -2.05 14.72 -7.34
CA ILE A 841 -1.84 15.59 -6.16
C ILE A 841 -0.77 16.66 -6.48
N GLY A 842 0.32 16.26 -7.15
CA GLY A 842 1.35 17.17 -7.63
C GLY A 842 0.85 18.21 -8.63
N ARG A 843 -0.22 17.91 -9.40
CA ARG A 843 -0.93 18.86 -10.27
C ARG A 843 -1.83 19.81 -9.47
N LEU A 844 -2.47 19.36 -8.39
CA LEU A 844 -3.29 20.22 -7.53
C LEU A 844 -2.46 21.31 -6.84
N VAL A 845 -1.21 21.03 -6.47
CA VAL A 845 -0.26 22.04 -5.95
C VAL A 845 0.09 23.09 -7.02
N GLU A 846 0.29 22.69 -8.28
CA GLU A 846 0.51 23.66 -9.37
C GLU A 846 -0.73 24.53 -9.61
N VAL A 847 -1.94 23.96 -9.60
CA VAL A 847 -3.19 24.74 -9.65
C VAL A 847 -3.25 25.73 -8.49
N ALA A 848 -3.03 25.27 -7.25
CA ALA A 848 -3.04 26.11 -6.05
C ALA A 848 -2.04 27.27 -6.11
N SER A 849 -0.91 27.13 -6.81
CA SER A 849 0.06 28.22 -7.00
C SER A 849 -0.53 29.42 -7.76
N SER A 850 -1.44 29.15 -8.71
CA SER A 850 -2.12 30.12 -9.57
C SER A 850 -3.52 30.53 -9.10
N SER A 851 -4.06 29.84 -8.10
CA SER A 851 -5.41 30.06 -7.55
C SER A 851 -5.52 31.29 -6.64
N THR A 852 -6.76 31.77 -6.46
CA THR A 852 -7.10 32.78 -5.44
C THR A 852 -6.79 32.26 -4.03
N GLU A 853 -6.61 33.15 -3.05
CA GLU A 853 -6.23 32.77 -1.67
C GLU A 853 -7.16 31.73 -1.04
N THR A 854 -8.48 31.92 -1.12
CA THR A 854 -9.48 30.98 -0.59
C THR A 854 -9.36 29.59 -1.23
N GLU A 855 -9.09 29.55 -2.54
CA GLU A 855 -9.01 28.32 -3.33
C GLU A 855 -7.65 27.62 -3.13
N LYS A 856 -6.57 28.39 -3.04
CA LYS A 856 -5.23 27.92 -2.64
C LYS A 856 -5.27 27.32 -1.23
N ALA A 857 -5.97 27.94 -0.28
CA ALA A 857 -6.16 27.40 1.06
C ALA A 857 -6.91 26.06 1.03
N ARG A 858 -8.05 25.96 0.31
CA ARG A 858 -8.78 24.69 0.09
C ARG A 858 -7.88 23.59 -0.47
N LEU A 859 -7.10 23.93 -1.49
CA LEU A 859 -6.27 22.95 -2.19
C LEU A 859 -5.07 22.50 -1.36
N LEU A 860 -4.46 23.37 -0.55
CA LEU A 860 -3.36 22.99 0.35
C LEU A 860 -3.84 22.14 1.53
N ASP A 861 -4.95 22.54 2.18
CA ASP A 861 -5.67 21.79 3.24
C ASP A 861 -5.94 20.34 2.77
N GLY A 862 -6.61 20.19 1.61
CA GLY A 862 -6.87 18.88 1.01
C GLY A 862 -5.62 18.13 0.52
N VAL A 863 -4.53 18.81 0.15
CA VAL A 863 -3.26 18.18 -0.24
C VAL A 863 -2.57 17.56 0.97
N PHE A 864 -2.38 18.28 2.07
CA PHE A 864 -1.68 17.73 3.24
C PHE A 864 -2.41 16.50 3.82
N ASP A 865 -3.74 16.55 3.81
CA ASP A 865 -4.65 15.43 4.13
C ASP A 865 -4.27 14.13 3.38
N VAL A 866 -4.07 14.20 2.05
CA VAL A 866 -3.82 13.02 1.20
C VAL A 866 -2.35 12.68 0.99
N LEU A 867 -1.39 13.51 1.43
CA LEU A 867 0.04 13.17 1.37
C LEU A 867 0.40 11.97 2.24
N LEU A 868 -0.39 11.69 3.28
CA LEU A 868 -0.25 10.50 4.13
C LEU A 868 -0.70 9.19 3.45
N GLU A 869 -1.39 9.29 2.30
CA GLU A 869 -1.78 8.13 1.47
C GLU A 869 -0.68 7.71 0.46
N LEU A 870 0.39 8.50 0.34
CA LEU A 870 1.46 8.29 -0.65
C LEU A 870 2.71 7.66 -0.03
N PRO A 871 3.49 6.88 -0.79
CA PRO A 871 4.84 6.50 -0.39
C PRO A 871 5.75 7.74 -0.26
N GLU A 872 6.80 7.65 0.57
CA GLU A 872 7.66 8.78 0.93
C GLU A 872 8.27 9.51 -0.30
N ASN A 873 8.59 8.76 -1.35
CA ASN A 873 9.15 9.28 -2.60
C ASN A 873 8.15 10.10 -3.44
N GLY A 874 6.85 9.87 -3.27
CA GLY A 874 5.79 10.69 -3.85
C GLY A 874 5.40 11.85 -2.95
N ALA A 875 5.32 11.62 -1.64
CA ALA A 875 4.85 12.60 -0.66
C ALA A 875 5.82 13.79 -0.48
N ILE A 876 7.10 13.52 -0.23
CA ILE A 876 8.06 14.55 0.20
C ILE A 876 8.37 15.61 -0.88
N PRO A 877 8.54 15.27 -2.18
CA PRO A 877 8.72 16.28 -3.23
C PRO A 877 7.49 17.20 -3.43
N ILE A 878 6.30 16.74 -3.03
CA ILE A 878 5.08 17.55 -3.06
C ILE A 878 4.99 18.41 -1.79
N LEU A 879 5.23 17.85 -0.60
CA LEU A 879 5.30 18.59 0.66
C LEU A 879 6.25 19.80 0.56
N ALA A 880 7.46 19.59 0.06
CA ALA A 880 8.50 20.61 -0.07
C ALA A 880 8.13 21.75 -1.05
N ARG A 881 7.17 21.53 -1.97
CA ARG A 881 6.58 22.56 -2.83
C ARG A 881 5.36 23.22 -2.19
N ALA A 882 4.55 22.46 -1.47
CA ALA A 882 3.25 22.89 -0.94
C ALA A 882 3.37 23.74 0.34
N TRP A 883 4.19 23.34 1.33
CA TRP A 883 4.24 24.05 2.62
C TRP A 883 4.75 25.50 2.52
N PRO A 884 5.72 25.87 1.66
CA PRO A 884 6.15 27.27 1.53
C PRO A 884 5.06 28.20 0.96
N MET A 885 4.05 27.65 0.28
CA MET A 885 2.95 28.44 -0.29
C MET A 885 1.99 28.98 0.79
N VAL A 886 2.01 28.42 2.00
CA VAL A 886 1.18 28.85 3.15
C VAL A 886 1.48 30.31 3.52
N ALA A 887 2.75 30.74 3.42
CA ALA A 887 3.16 32.12 3.65
C ALA A 887 2.53 33.15 2.67
N SER A 888 1.86 32.68 1.59
CA SER A 888 1.12 33.52 0.65
C SER A 888 -0.41 33.55 0.90
N LEU A 889 -0.86 33.11 2.08
CA LEU A 889 -2.25 33.12 2.52
C LEU A 889 -2.47 34.07 3.71
N PRO A 890 -3.73 34.42 4.04
CA PRO A 890 -4.05 35.14 5.26
C PRO A 890 -3.68 34.36 6.53
N GLU A 891 -3.18 35.08 7.54
CA GLU A 891 -2.70 34.55 8.83
C GLU A 891 -3.63 33.52 9.52
N PRO A 892 -4.98 33.66 9.53
CA PRO A 892 -5.85 32.67 10.17
C PRO A 892 -5.72 31.24 9.62
N ARG A 893 -5.17 31.05 8.41
CA ARG A 893 -4.92 29.72 7.83
C ARG A 893 -3.51 29.18 8.10
N HIS A 894 -2.60 29.97 8.66
CA HIS A 894 -1.19 29.58 8.82
C HIS A 894 -1.03 28.42 9.81
N ALA A 895 -1.54 28.55 11.05
CA ALA A 895 -1.32 27.51 12.06
C ALA A 895 -1.98 26.17 11.69
N VAL A 896 -3.12 26.23 10.99
CA VAL A 896 -3.79 25.09 10.37
C VAL A 896 -2.86 24.38 9.38
N LEU A 897 -2.39 25.08 8.35
CA LEU A 897 -1.64 24.47 7.26
C LEU A 897 -0.19 24.11 7.66
N TYR A 898 0.45 24.86 8.57
CA TYR A 898 1.75 24.49 9.14
C TYR A 898 1.64 23.31 10.10
N GLY A 899 0.57 23.23 10.90
CA GLY A 899 0.30 22.06 11.75
C GLY A 899 0.10 20.78 10.93
N GLU A 900 -0.61 20.86 9.80
CA GLU A 900 -0.78 19.74 8.86
C GLU A 900 0.53 19.38 8.15
N ALA A 901 1.29 20.36 7.66
CA ALA A 901 2.63 20.12 7.09
C ALA A 901 3.58 19.46 8.10
N LEU A 902 3.48 19.83 9.39
CA LEU A 902 4.21 19.20 10.50
C LEU A 902 3.77 17.75 10.76
N VAL A 903 2.48 17.41 10.61
CA VAL A 903 2.01 16.01 10.64
C VAL A 903 2.64 15.20 9.51
N VAL A 904 2.68 15.72 8.28
CA VAL A 904 3.29 15.02 7.14
C VAL A 904 4.81 14.89 7.32
N ALA A 905 5.50 15.95 7.73
CA ALA A 905 6.94 15.91 8.01
C ALA A 905 7.28 14.90 9.12
N GLY A 906 6.53 14.90 10.23
CA GLY A 906 6.71 13.95 11.34
C GLY A 906 6.37 12.51 10.97
N HIS A 907 5.38 12.27 10.11
CA HIS A 907 5.04 10.93 9.62
C HIS A 907 6.21 10.28 8.86
N PHE A 908 6.89 11.05 7.99
CA PHE A 908 8.03 10.62 7.18
C PHE A 908 9.41 10.92 7.80
N GLY A 909 9.46 11.20 9.10
CA GLY A 909 10.71 11.39 9.85
C GLY A 909 11.58 12.56 9.38
N ARG A 910 11.00 13.58 8.73
CA ARG A 910 11.69 14.73 8.14
C ARG A 910 12.04 15.80 9.17
N THR A 911 12.90 15.43 10.11
CA THR A 911 13.35 16.28 11.22
C THR A 911 14.06 17.55 10.76
N GLU A 912 14.57 17.62 9.52
CA GLU A 912 15.15 18.84 8.95
C GLU A 912 14.13 19.93 8.62
N LEU A 913 12.85 19.55 8.39
CA LEU A 913 11.75 20.50 8.15
C LEU A 913 11.11 20.98 9.46
N VAL A 914 11.23 20.20 10.53
CA VAL A 914 10.45 20.40 11.76
C VAL A 914 10.76 21.72 12.48
N PRO A 915 12.01 22.16 12.68
CA PRO A 915 12.30 23.46 13.32
C PRO A 915 11.65 24.63 12.58
N GLN A 916 11.78 24.69 11.25
CA GLN A 916 11.22 25.78 10.46
C GLN A 916 9.69 25.78 10.46
N LEU A 917 9.06 24.60 10.43
CA LEU A 917 7.60 24.48 10.57
C LEU A 917 7.13 24.84 11.98
N LEU A 918 7.92 24.58 13.02
CA LEU A 918 7.62 24.95 14.41
C LEU A 918 7.74 26.46 14.65
N ASP A 919 8.80 27.11 14.16
CA ASP A 919 8.96 28.57 14.28
C ASP A 919 7.76 29.30 13.65
N LEU A 920 7.39 28.91 12.43
CA LEU A 920 6.24 29.45 11.69
C LEU A 920 4.89 29.11 12.36
N LEU A 921 4.76 27.94 12.96
CA LEU A 921 3.58 27.54 13.72
C LEU A 921 3.45 28.33 15.03
N GLY A 922 4.55 28.52 15.76
CA GLY A 922 4.63 29.25 17.02
C GLY A 922 4.23 30.71 16.86
N ASP A 923 4.58 31.36 15.75
CA ASP A 923 4.05 32.70 15.42
C ASP A 923 2.58 32.65 14.98
N ALA A 924 2.17 31.67 14.16
CA ALA A 924 0.80 31.58 13.67
C ALA A 924 -0.24 31.29 14.77
N VAL A 925 0.08 30.51 15.82
CA VAL A 925 -0.86 30.23 16.92
C VAL A 925 -1.23 31.48 17.72
N LYS A 926 -0.43 32.55 17.65
CA LYS A 926 -0.67 33.83 18.35
C LYS A 926 -1.84 34.63 17.77
N VAL A 927 -2.31 34.28 16.56
CA VAL A 927 -3.36 35.02 15.82
C VAL A 927 -4.54 34.16 15.33
N VAL A 928 -4.48 32.84 15.50
CA VAL A 928 -5.51 31.90 15.00
C VAL A 928 -6.71 31.76 15.96
N PRO A 929 -7.96 31.72 15.47
CA PRO A 929 -9.14 31.53 16.32
C PRO A 929 -9.09 30.22 17.13
N GLY A 930 -9.45 30.29 18.42
CA GLY A 930 -9.39 29.14 19.33
C GLY A 930 -10.10 27.85 18.86
N PRO A 931 -11.25 27.89 18.17
CA PRO A 931 -11.86 26.68 17.60
C PRO A 931 -10.97 25.95 16.59
N GLU A 932 -10.16 26.67 15.82
CA GLU A 932 -9.19 26.07 14.88
C GLU A 932 -7.90 25.68 15.62
N LEU A 933 -7.45 26.48 16.59
CA LEU A 933 -6.26 26.19 17.41
C LEU A 933 -6.37 24.86 18.18
N ALA A 934 -7.57 24.46 18.59
CA ALA A 934 -7.80 23.14 19.20
C ALA A 934 -7.43 21.98 18.24
N ARG A 935 -7.77 22.11 16.96
CA ARG A 935 -7.45 21.11 15.92
C ARG A 935 -5.95 21.08 15.63
N VAL A 936 -5.35 22.28 15.52
CA VAL A 936 -3.91 22.48 15.34
C VAL A 936 -3.11 21.79 16.46
N LEU A 937 -3.53 21.95 17.71
CA LEU A 937 -2.92 21.28 18.86
C LEU A 937 -3.05 19.75 18.79
N ASP A 938 -4.26 19.22 18.61
CA ASP A 938 -4.53 17.77 18.54
C ASP A 938 -3.73 17.06 17.42
N GLN A 939 -3.46 17.78 16.32
CA GLN A 939 -2.62 17.32 15.21
C GLN A 939 -1.13 17.47 15.52
N SER A 940 -0.67 18.67 15.90
CA SER A 940 0.76 19.02 16.03
C SER A 940 1.40 18.33 17.22
N LEU A 941 0.72 18.28 18.37
CA LEU A 941 1.20 17.54 19.55
C LEU A 941 1.37 16.05 19.22
N ARG A 942 0.41 15.47 18.49
CA ARG A 942 0.48 14.07 18.05
C ARG A 942 1.62 13.82 17.07
N ALA A 943 1.88 14.75 16.15
CA ALA A 943 3.01 14.67 15.22
C ALA A 943 4.35 14.66 15.97
N LEU A 944 4.56 15.61 16.89
CA LEU A 944 5.79 15.78 17.64
C LEU A 944 6.08 14.60 18.59
N ARG A 945 5.05 14.03 19.24
CA ARG A 945 5.17 12.84 20.10
C ARG A 945 5.80 11.67 19.35
N ARG A 946 5.32 11.38 18.13
CA ARG A 946 5.78 10.27 17.29
C ARG A 946 7.25 10.36 16.88
N ILE A 947 7.80 11.57 16.82
CA ILE A 947 9.22 11.82 16.51
C ILE A 947 10.07 12.10 17.76
N GLY A 948 9.50 12.00 18.97
CA GLY A 948 10.22 12.11 20.25
C GLY A 948 10.52 13.55 20.71
N LEU A 949 9.96 14.56 20.05
CA LEU A 949 10.29 15.97 20.26
C LEU A 949 9.53 16.60 21.44
N ARG A 950 9.86 16.13 22.66
CA ARG A 950 9.20 16.55 23.91
C ARG A 950 9.50 18.00 24.32
N ARG A 951 10.66 18.54 23.94
CA ARG A 951 11.05 19.95 24.22
C ARG A 951 10.22 20.90 23.37
N GLU A 952 10.10 20.58 22.10
CA GLU A 952 9.37 21.31 21.08
C GLU A 952 7.86 21.32 21.37
N ILE A 953 7.34 20.23 21.97
CA ILE A 953 5.99 20.20 22.55
C ILE A 953 5.85 21.22 23.68
N ALA A 954 6.80 21.29 24.61
CA ALA A 954 6.74 22.24 25.74
C ALA A 954 6.83 23.70 25.25
N GLU A 955 7.66 23.96 24.24
CA GLU A 955 7.79 25.28 23.59
C GLU A 955 6.49 25.70 22.89
N LEU A 956 5.90 24.83 22.06
CA LEU A 956 4.60 25.09 21.41
C LEU A 956 3.45 25.26 22.42
N LEU A 957 3.42 24.49 23.51
CA LEU A 957 2.42 24.62 24.57
C LEU A 957 2.57 25.94 25.34
N ALA A 958 3.80 26.44 25.52
CA ALA A 958 4.05 27.73 26.17
C ALA A 958 3.59 28.90 25.29
N ASP A 959 3.90 28.90 23.99
CA ASP A 959 3.38 29.91 23.04
C ASP A 959 1.84 29.92 23.02
N VAL A 960 1.21 28.74 23.03
CA VAL A 960 -0.24 28.59 23.07
C VAL A 960 -0.85 29.03 24.40
N GLU A 961 -0.23 28.77 25.55
CA GLU A 961 -0.71 29.26 26.85
C GLU A 961 -0.63 30.79 26.94
N ASN A 962 0.40 31.40 26.35
CA ASN A 962 0.54 32.86 26.25
C ASN A 962 -0.48 33.49 25.27
N ALA A 963 -0.87 32.78 24.21
CA ALA A 963 -1.85 33.24 23.24
C ALA A 963 -3.32 33.08 23.70
N LEU A 964 -3.62 32.10 24.56
CA LEU A 964 -4.98 31.76 24.98
C LEU A 964 -5.46 32.54 26.20
N ASP A 965 -6.51 33.31 26.02
CA ASP A 965 -7.25 33.94 27.12
C ASP A 965 -7.79 32.91 28.13
N ALA A 966 -8.01 33.34 29.37
CA ALA A 966 -8.50 32.48 30.44
C ALA A 966 -10.02 32.18 30.37
N GLY A 967 -10.75 32.67 29.36
CA GLY A 967 -12.20 32.54 29.24
C GLY A 967 -12.69 31.22 28.64
N ASN A 968 -14.01 31.01 28.74
CA ASN A 968 -14.68 29.84 28.19
C ASN A 968 -14.84 29.89 26.66
N ALA A 969 -14.56 31.05 26.02
CA ALA A 969 -14.69 31.22 24.56
C ALA A 969 -13.81 30.24 23.78
N ASN A 970 -12.59 30.00 24.27
CA ASN A 970 -11.59 29.14 23.62
C ASN A 970 -11.42 27.78 24.34
N ILE A 971 -12.46 27.30 25.04
CA ILE A 971 -12.36 26.17 25.97
C ILE A 971 -11.86 24.86 25.34
N HIS A 972 -12.13 24.62 24.05
CA HIS A 972 -11.60 23.45 23.33
C HIS A 972 -10.09 23.53 23.11
N ALA A 973 -9.52 24.70 22.80
CA ALA A 973 -8.07 24.87 22.70
C ALA A 973 -7.41 24.82 24.08
N ARG A 974 -8.04 25.41 25.10
CA ARG A 974 -7.61 25.27 26.50
C ARG A 974 -7.58 23.79 26.94
N LEU A 975 -8.55 22.97 26.51
CA LEU A 975 -8.53 21.52 26.75
C LEU A 975 -7.39 20.78 26.03
N ALA A 976 -7.09 21.12 24.77
CA ALA A 976 -5.97 20.52 24.04
C ALA A 976 -4.61 20.91 24.66
N LEU A 977 -4.46 22.17 25.09
CA LEU A 977 -3.34 22.64 25.93
C LEU A 977 -3.25 21.84 27.24
N ALA A 978 -4.35 21.66 27.97
CA ALA A 978 -4.37 20.89 29.22
C ALA A 978 -4.01 19.40 29.02
N ALA A 979 -4.47 18.79 27.91
CA ALA A 979 -4.09 17.43 27.54
C ALA A 979 -2.61 17.32 27.15
N GLY A 980 -2.02 18.37 26.56
CA GLY A 980 -0.58 18.49 26.32
C GLY A 980 0.24 18.66 27.60
N LEU A 981 -0.22 19.49 28.54
CA LEU A 981 0.44 19.70 29.83
C LEU A 981 0.38 18.46 30.72
N ALA A 982 -0.78 17.81 30.86
CA ALA A 982 -0.92 16.55 31.59
C ALA A 982 -0.03 15.44 31.00
N TYR A 983 0.10 15.43 29.67
CA TYR A 983 0.99 14.54 28.95
C TYR A 983 2.50 14.77 29.24
N LEU A 984 2.91 16.03 29.46
CA LEU A 984 4.28 16.37 29.89
C LEU A 984 4.53 16.11 31.40
N GLY A 985 3.55 15.58 32.13
CA GLY A 985 3.60 15.44 33.59
C GLY A 985 3.25 16.72 34.35
N GLU A 986 2.97 17.83 33.66
CA GLU A 986 2.62 19.14 34.21
C GLU A 986 1.17 19.23 34.71
N THR A 987 0.73 18.18 35.40
CA THR A 987 -0.62 17.98 35.94
C THR A 987 -1.11 19.17 36.78
N ALA A 988 -0.21 19.86 37.49
CA ALA A 988 -0.54 21.05 38.28
C ALA A 988 -1.01 22.26 37.43
N ARG A 989 -0.52 22.40 36.19
CA ARG A 989 -1.02 23.41 35.22
C ARG A 989 -2.26 22.92 34.47
N ALA A 990 -2.33 21.62 34.19
CA ALA A 990 -3.46 21.01 33.47
C ALA A 990 -4.77 20.99 34.28
N LEU A 991 -4.75 20.52 35.54
CA LEU A 991 -5.97 20.29 36.34
C LEU A 991 -6.88 21.52 36.47
N PRO A 992 -6.39 22.76 36.72
CA PRO A 992 -7.23 23.96 36.76
C PRO A 992 -8.03 24.19 35.46
N ILE A 993 -7.44 23.87 34.30
CA ILE A 993 -8.07 24.04 32.99
C ILE A 993 -9.11 22.94 32.73
N LEU A 994 -8.82 21.70 33.11
CA LEU A 994 -9.79 20.61 33.05
C LEU A 994 -11.01 20.90 33.94
N GLU A 995 -10.78 21.44 35.15
CA GLU A 995 -11.84 21.88 36.05
C GLU A 995 -12.65 23.07 35.51
N GLN A 996 -12.02 24.02 34.81
CA GLN A 996 -12.74 25.09 34.11
C GLN A 996 -13.71 24.52 33.06
N ALA A 997 -13.21 23.63 32.20
CA ALA A 997 -14.01 23.01 31.14
C ALA A 997 -15.13 22.11 31.71
N ARG A 998 -14.89 21.38 32.79
CA ARG A 998 -15.91 20.60 33.50
C ARG A 998 -17.00 21.50 34.11
N LYS A 999 -16.64 22.68 34.64
CA LYS A 999 -17.61 23.66 35.13
C LYS A 999 -18.45 24.24 33.99
N ALA A 1000 -17.84 24.54 32.84
CA ALA A 1000 -18.51 25.07 31.66
C ALA A 1000 -19.63 24.15 31.13
N LEU A 1001 -19.57 22.83 31.32
CA LEU A 1001 -20.69 21.92 31.01
C LEU A 1001 -22.01 22.30 31.73
N ASN A 1002 -21.96 23.02 32.86
CA ASN A 1002 -23.17 23.46 33.56
C ASN A 1002 -23.77 24.75 33.01
N GLU A 1003 -23.10 25.40 32.05
CA GLU A 1003 -23.57 26.60 31.37
C GLU A 1003 -24.54 26.26 30.21
N PRO A 1004 -25.36 27.23 29.75
CA PRO A 1004 -26.24 27.03 28.60
C PRO A 1004 -25.45 26.84 27.30
N MET A 1005 -25.64 25.70 26.64
CA MET A 1005 -24.99 25.34 25.37
C MET A 1005 -25.87 24.37 24.58
N THR A 1006 -25.64 24.26 23.27
CA THR A 1006 -26.34 23.26 22.44
C THR A 1006 -25.96 21.84 22.85
N LEU A 1007 -26.82 20.88 22.52
CA LEU A 1007 -26.54 19.45 22.77
C LEU A 1007 -25.26 18.98 22.07
N THR A 1008 -25.03 19.40 20.82
CA THR A 1008 -23.82 19.06 20.05
C THR A 1008 -22.57 19.54 20.77
N GLN A 1009 -22.52 20.83 21.17
CA GLN A 1009 -21.42 21.38 21.96
C GLN A 1009 -21.22 20.62 23.28
N ARG A 1010 -22.29 20.28 24.00
CA ARG A 1010 -22.22 19.51 25.25
C ARG A 1010 -21.61 18.12 25.04
N LEU A 1011 -21.99 17.44 23.97
CA LEU A 1011 -21.49 16.11 23.62
C LEU A 1011 -20.02 16.15 23.17
N ASP A 1012 -19.65 17.12 22.33
CA ASP A 1012 -18.28 17.29 21.85
C ASP A 1012 -17.34 17.75 22.97
N LEU A 1013 -17.78 18.66 23.86
CA LEU A 1013 -17.05 19.07 25.05
C LEU A 1013 -16.89 17.92 26.05
N THR A 1014 -17.93 17.08 26.24
CA THR A 1014 -17.81 15.85 27.06
C THR A 1014 -16.79 14.87 26.44
N ARG A 1015 -16.79 14.72 25.11
CA ARG A 1015 -15.82 13.87 24.40
C ARG A 1015 -14.39 14.38 24.57
N ALA A 1016 -14.18 15.69 24.45
CA ALA A 1016 -12.88 16.32 24.65
C ALA A 1016 -12.40 16.19 26.11
N LEU A 1017 -13.27 16.45 27.09
CA LEU A 1017 -12.97 16.27 28.51
C LEU A 1017 -12.57 14.83 28.84
N ALA A 1018 -13.32 13.82 28.38
CA ALA A 1018 -13.00 12.42 28.64
C ALA A 1018 -11.65 11.99 28.03
N GLN A 1019 -11.24 12.60 26.90
CA GLN A 1019 -9.94 12.35 26.27
C GLN A 1019 -8.79 13.13 26.93
N ALA A 1020 -9.05 14.35 27.42
CA ALA A 1020 -8.07 15.11 28.19
C ALA A 1020 -7.82 14.50 29.59
N TYR A 1021 -8.88 14.02 30.27
CA TYR A 1021 -8.74 13.32 31.55
C TYR A 1021 -7.96 11.99 31.42
N ALA A 1022 -8.02 11.30 30.27
CA ALA A 1022 -7.23 10.08 30.05
C ALA A 1022 -5.69 10.31 30.11
N GLN A 1023 -5.23 11.55 29.90
CA GLN A 1023 -3.83 11.93 30.05
C GLN A 1023 -3.44 12.21 31.51
N ALA A 1024 -4.40 12.52 32.39
CA ALA A 1024 -4.14 12.85 33.80
C ALA A 1024 -3.83 11.58 34.65
N PRO A 1025 -3.35 11.74 35.90
CA PRO A 1025 -3.16 10.61 36.82
C PRO A 1025 -4.45 9.81 37.05
N ILE A 1026 -4.33 8.49 37.16
CA ILE A 1026 -5.48 7.57 37.11
C ILE A 1026 -6.56 7.83 38.19
N GLY A 1027 -6.17 8.31 39.38
CA GLY A 1027 -7.12 8.67 40.43
C GLY A 1027 -8.02 9.84 40.04
N ASP A 1028 -7.40 10.94 39.62
CA ASP A 1028 -8.10 12.17 39.21
C ASP A 1028 -8.93 11.93 37.94
N ALA A 1029 -8.37 11.22 36.97
CA ALA A 1029 -9.02 10.85 35.72
C ALA A 1029 -10.32 10.05 35.94
N LEU A 1030 -10.26 8.99 36.74
CA LEU A 1030 -11.43 8.14 37.00
C LEU A 1030 -12.49 8.85 37.86
N ALA A 1031 -12.08 9.67 38.83
CA ALA A 1031 -13.00 10.49 39.60
C ALA A 1031 -13.73 11.52 38.70
N ALA A 1032 -13.00 12.21 37.83
CA ALA A 1032 -13.57 13.23 36.96
C ALA A 1032 -14.47 12.65 35.85
N ILE A 1033 -14.10 11.51 35.24
CA ILE A 1033 -14.94 10.82 34.26
C ILE A 1033 -16.20 10.24 34.93
N ALA A 1034 -16.12 9.80 36.19
CA ALA A 1034 -17.30 9.44 36.97
C ALA A 1034 -18.22 10.65 37.23
N ASP A 1035 -17.68 11.84 37.48
CA ASP A 1035 -18.47 13.08 37.60
C ASP A 1035 -19.15 13.48 36.28
N LEU A 1036 -18.47 13.35 35.13
CA LEU A 1036 -19.06 13.63 33.80
C LEU A 1036 -20.35 12.82 33.55
N SER A 1037 -20.45 11.60 34.07
CA SER A 1037 -21.64 10.75 33.95
C SER A 1037 -22.94 11.40 34.47
N GLY A 1038 -22.84 12.39 35.37
CA GLY A 1038 -23.99 13.14 35.88
C GLY A 1038 -24.78 13.88 34.79
N GLN A 1039 -24.12 14.26 33.69
CA GLN A 1039 -24.74 14.95 32.56
C GLN A 1039 -25.77 14.09 31.81
N LEU A 1040 -25.70 12.76 31.92
CA LEU A 1040 -26.56 11.79 31.22
C LEU A 1040 -28.06 12.06 31.39
N ARG A 1041 -28.48 12.63 32.52
CA ARG A 1041 -29.87 12.97 32.85
C ARG A 1041 -30.57 13.79 31.76
N ASP A 1042 -29.82 14.71 31.16
CA ASP A 1042 -30.32 15.74 30.25
C ASP A 1042 -29.86 15.54 28.80
N ILE A 1043 -29.17 14.41 28.52
CA ILE A 1043 -28.89 13.94 27.15
C ILE A 1043 -30.11 13.21 26.59
N THR A 1044 -30.62 13.67 25.46
CA THR A 1044 -31.67 13.03 24.64
C THR A 1044 -31.46 13.41 23.16
N ASP A 1045 -32.33 12.97 22.25
CA ASP A 1045 -32.18 13.12 20.80
C ASP A 1045 -33.50 13.61 20.17
N SER A 1046 -33.40 14.29 19.03
CA SER A 1046 -34.51 14.85 18.25
C SER A 1046 -34.29 14.74 16.73
N PHE A 1047 -33.27 14.00 16.28
CA PHE A 1047 -32.87 13.90 14.88
C PHE A 1047 -33.51 12.69 14.13
N GLY A 1048 -32.88 12.23 13.04
CA GLY A 1048 -33.48 11.27 12.10
C GLY A 1048 -33.26 9.78 12.41
N THR A 1049 -32.44 9.43 13.41
CA THR A 1049 -32.08 8.05 13.78
C THR A 1049 -33.07 7.38 14.74
N ASN A 1050 -33.95 8.18 15.35
CA ASN A 1050 -34.65 7.88 16.60
C ASN A 1050 -35.69 6.74 16.54
N SER A 1051 -35.90 6.13 15.37
CA SER A 1051 -36.70 4.91 15.26
C SER A 1051 -35.97 3.67 15.80
N HIS A 1052 -34.64 3.72 15.92
CA HIS A 1052 -33.80 2.56 16.23
C HIS A 1052 -32.97 2.74 17.51
N TYR A 1053 -32.45 3.95 17.74
CA TYR A 1053 -31.66 4.31 18.93
C TYR A 1053 -31.56 5.83 19.08
N CYS A 1054 -31.17 6.27 20.29
CA CYS A 1054 -30.82 7.65 20.62
C CYS A 1054 -29.32 7.87 20.37
N LEU A 1055 -28.97 8.53 19.26
CA LEU A 1055 -27.58 8.69 18.83
C LEU A 1055 -26.77 9.50 19.86
N SER A 1056 -27.38 10.54 20.43
CA SER A 1056 -26.79 11.39 21.46
C SER A 1056 -26.42 10.64 22.75
N VAL A 1057 -27.22 9.65 23.16
CA VAL A 1057 -26.89 8.80 24.33
C VAL A 1057 -25.75 7.84 24.01
N LEU A 1058 -25.74 7.24 22.81
CA LEU A 1058 -24.67 6.33 22.40
C LEU A 1058 -23.33 7.06 22.28
N HIS A 1059 -23.30 8.26 21.67
CA HIS A 1059 -22.08 9.07 21.62
C HIS A 1059 -21.63 9.51 23.02
N PHE A 1060 -22.55 9.96 23.89
CA PHE A 1060 -22.22 10.32 25.26
C PHE A 1060 -21.59 9.16 26.05
N VAL A 1061 -22.23 7.99 26.04
CA VAL A 1061 -21.75 6.81 26.78
C VAL A 1061 -20.41 6.32 26.23
N GLU A 1062 -20.25 6.27 24.90
CA GLU A 1062 -18.98 5.87 24.28
C GLU A 1062 -17.83 6.79 24.68
N SER A 1063 -18.09 8.09 24.78
CA SER A 1063 -17.08 9.07 25.20
C SER A 1063 -16.53 8.76 26.60
N LEU A 1064 -17.39 8.36 27.54
CA LEU A 1064 -16.98 7.97 28.89
C LEU A 1064 -16.31 6.59 28.93
N VAL A 1065 -16.84 5.61 28.18
CA VAL A 1065 -16.26 4.27 28.11
C VAL A 1065 -14.87 4.28 27.47
N LEU A 1066 -14.69 5.02 26.37
CA LEU A 1066 -13.38 5.18 25.73
C LEU A 1066 -12.43 6.07 26.54
N GLY A 1067 -12.94 6.98 27.39
CA GLY A 1067 -12.11 7.68 28.37
C GLY A 1067 -11.48 6.69 29.36
N ILE A 1068 -12.31 5.85 30.00
CA ILE A 1068 -11.86 4.83 30.97
C ILE A 1068 -11.01 3.75 30.31
N ALA A 1069 -11.41 3.23 29.15
CA ALA A 1069 -10.77 2.12 28.45
C ALA A 1069 -9.75 2.56 27.38
N SER A 1070 -9.26 3.81 27.45
CA SER A 1070 -8.20 4.33 26.60
C SER A 1070 -6.85 3.68 26.93
N ASP A 1071 -5.97 3.58 25.93
CA ASP A 1071 -4.60 3.10 26.15
C ASP A 1071 -3.80 4.11 26.98
N ASP A 1072 -4.03 5.41 26.76
CA ASP A 1072 -3.45 6.50 27.54
C ASP A 1072 -3.63 6.32 29.05
N LEU A 1073 -4.86 5.99 29.48
CA LEU A 1073 -5.19 5.80 30.90
C LEU A 1073 -4.83 4.39 31.40
N ALA A 1074 -4.89 3.39 30.52
CA ALA A 1074 -4.57 2.00 30.86
C ALA A 1074 -3.09 1.73 31.10
N LEU A 1075 -2.22 2.34 30.28
CA LEU A 1075 -0.77 2.23 30.37
C LEU A 1075 -0.20 3.08 31.52
N GLY A 1076 -0.89 4.18 31.87
CA GLY A 1076 -0.37 5.19 32.79
C GLY A 1076 0.83 5.95 32.21
N GLU A 1077 1.37 6.88 32.99
CA GLU A 1077 2.41 7.82 32.53
C GLU A 1077 3.69 7.11 32.03
N ALA A 1078 4.23 6.16 32.82
CA ALA A 1078 5.41 5.40 32.45
C ALA A 1078 5.18 4.51 31.22
N GLY A 1079 4.01 3.87 31.12
CA GLY A 1079 3.66 3.03 29.97
C GLY A 1079 3.45 3.84 28.68
N ARG A 1080 2.83 5.04 28.77
CA ARG A 1080 2.76 5.99 27.64
C ARG A 1080 4.14 6.41 27.17
N ARG A 1081 5.02 6.86 28.10
CA ARG A 1081 6.40 7.25 27.77
C ARG A 1081 7.16 6.10 27.10
N PHE A 1082 7.05 4.88 27.61
CA PHE A 1082 7.65 3.70 26.99
C PHE A 1082 7.12 3.46 25.56
N VAL A 1083 5.81 3.58 25.33
CA VAL A 1083 5.20 3.41 23.99
C VAL A 1083 5.69 4.46 22.99
N GLU A 1084 5.88 5.70 23.41
CA GLU A 1084 6.38 6.78 22.56
C GLU A 1084 7.87 6.62 22.23
N ASP A 1085 8.67 6.26 23.23
CA ASP A 1085 10.07 5.88 23.03
C ASP A 1085 10.15 4.68 22.06
N ASP A 1086 9.28 3.66 22.23
CA ASP A 1086 9.21 2.47 21.36
C ASP A 1086 8.80 2.81 19.91
N GLU A 1087 7.85 3.74 19.69
CA GLU A 1087 7.47 4.21 18.35
C GLU A 1087 8.60 5.04 17.70
N HIS A 1088 9.23 5.94 18.46
CA HIS A 1088 10.39 6.71 18.00
C HIS A 1088 11.53 5.77 17.58
N LEU A 1089 11.86 4.76 18.40
CA LEU A 1089 12.89 3.76 18.07
C LEU A 1089 12.57 2.95 16.80
N ILE A 1090 11.30 2.69 16.52
CA ILE A 1090 10.89 2.07 15.27
C ILE A 1090 11.19 3.03 14.10
N ARG A 1091 10.60 4.23 14.11
CA ARG A 1091 10.75 5.23 13.04
C ARG A 1091 12.22 5.59 12.78
N ARG A 1092 12.99 5.86 13.84
CA ARG A 1092 14.43 6.17 13.81
C ARG A 1092 15.21 5.13 13.00
N ARG A 1093 14.97 3.85 13.25
CA ARG A 1093 15.63 2.75 12.51
C ARG A 1093 15.16 2.65 11.07
N LEU A 1094 13.85 2.73 10.80
CA LEU A 1094 13.31 2.62 9.43
C LEU A 1094 13.96 3.63 8.47
N HIS A 1095 14.15 4.88 8.91
CA HIS A 1095 14.79 5.90 8.10
C HIS A 1095 16.32 5.73 8.06
N ARG A 1096 16.98 5.40 9.17
CA ARG A 1096 18.45 5.15 9.22
C ARG A 1096 18.88 4.03 8.28
N ASP A 1097 18.21 2.88 8.37
CA ASP A 1097 18.61 1.66 7.66
C ASP A 1097 18.38 1.77 6.13
N LEU A 1098 17.56 2.72 5.68
CA LEU A 1098 17.43 3.11 4.27
C LEU A 1098 18.41 4.22 3.85
N GLY A 1099 18.66 5.21 4.71
CA GLY A 1099 19.62 6.28 4.44
C GLY A 1099 21.08 5.82 4.38
N GLY A 1100 21.41 4.69 5.03
CA GLY A 1100 22.73 4.05 4.97
C GLY A 1100 22.90 2.99 3.86
N ALA A 1101 21.99 2.91 2.89
CA ALA A 1101 21.97 1.89 1.84
C ALA A 1101 22.27 2.45 0.43
N GLY A 1102 23.06 3.52 0.34
CA GLY A 1102 23.50 4.18 -0.90
C GLY A 1102 25.01 4.43 -0.93
#